data_AF-A0A6C0ITG9-F1
#
_entry.id   AF-A0A6C0ITG9-F1
#
_cell.length_a   1.000
_cell.length_b   1.000
_cell.length_c   1.000
_cell.angle_alpha   90.00
_cell.angle_beta   90.00
_cell.angle_gamma   90.00
#
_symmetry.space_group_name_H-M   'P 1'
#
loop_
_entity.id
_entity.type
_entity.pdbx_description
1 polymer ?
#
loop_
_entity_poly.entity_id
_entity_poly.type
_entity_poly.pdbx_seq_one_letter_code
_entity_poly.pdbx_strand_id
1 'polypeptide(L)'
;MPGGLLQIASSGIQDIYLTKTPEITFFKKVYRRHTNFSSETIEINIDQFPNYGDEFFINIPNFGDLVYRSFFKVEIPLLNFDDSYIESIEYMTIKKNIINNLTNEMNTWKAEYDTLVLFSNIQIIFYQKILLLLRSQDVTYQNVNNETLTLRNSYNQNLKNTIFKIDEDIYDKIDIISYIINFDRTFGTTDDETNNIITYDTFLKNINILYKNNMKQLEYYFSNYNYNKTKLDEAVIGNIDYAWIENLGHHYFVNYNIELDGQLVENYTSDYLNIYNSHNIQEHMKKNYNEMIGNVKSITDFNSTKENYELIIPLIFWFNRNSSNALPLVAMKHSQATLNVKLNDLNNIIYFSDFKKEYNDILKYEMPYKEHQLNNNGIKSLSYTNANVNESDIFNVDYMPKERLYIYNFKNITKGLLELKFENLTSSDIDILFTNYSSNGSILTYNEWINFRINSINTSSDAIKKVCKNINLYQSPHFEDLNKLAGKIAKPKIKFYTEYIYLDEIERFKFAQNDLEYVINLPNQITTDIGNTDYFSTDIDILKPTKDAFFALIPKVNKNGLSKYSYKNPSVINKCYYMDQKIIKGLKFTVQDMNIIDFKIGENFYMFANKHSRLNASADNSYYIPFSLYPEEAQPSGNVNFSMIKGKNIQINLYKEFIETYFNSDINKNLQNIELIFINRSYNLLKFEKGKGGLIFY
;
A
#
# COMPACT_ATOMS: atom_id res chain seq x y z
N MET A 1 38.27 -44.90 19.04
CA MET A 1 37.24 -44.91 17.98
C MET A 1 37.87 -45.41 16.67
N PRO A 2 37.82 -46.72 16.36
CA PRO A 2 38.49 -47.30 15.18
C PRO A 2 37.73 -47.11 13.86
N GLY A 3 36.48 -46.63 13.89
CA GLY A 3 35.60 -46.58 12.71
C GLY A 3 36.12 -45.74 11.55
N GLY A 4 36.62 -44.53 11.80
CA GLY A 4 37.16 -43.67 10.74
C GLY A 4 38.45 -44.19 10.11
N LEU A 5 39.32 -44.81 10.91
CA LEU A 5 40.56 -45.43 10.41
C LEU A 5 40.26 -46.65 9.53
N LEU A 6 39.26 -47.45 9.92
CA LEU A 6 38.79 -48.60 9.14
C LEU A 6 38.26 -48.17 7.75
N GLN A 7 37.52 -47.06 7.69
CA GLN A 7 36.97 -46.51 6.45
C GLN A 7 38.07 -45.98 5.50
N ILE A 8 39.15 -45.40 6.04
CA ILE A 8 40.30 -44.95 5.24
C ILE A 8 41.10 -46.16 4.73
N ALA A 9 41.23 -47.22 5.55
CA ALA A 9 41.93 -48.44 5.18
C ALA A 9 41.18 -49.27 4.11
N SER A 10 39.85 -49.13 4.02
CA SER A 10 39.04 -49.75 2.97
C SER A 10 39.12 -48.94 1.66
N SER A 11 40.18 -49.14 0.88
CA SER A 11 40.34 -48.55 -0.45
C SER A 11 40.05 -49.57 -1.57
N GLY A 12 39.34 -49.15 -2.62
CA GLY A 12 38.99 -49.97 -3.78
C GLY A 12 39.46 -49.39 -5.12
N ILE A 13 39.12 -50.08 -6.22
CA ILE A 13 39.45 -49.64 -7.59
C ILE A 13 38.67 -48.36 -7.97
N GLN A 14 37.49 -48.13 -7.38
CA GLN A 14 36.67 -46.93 -7.65
C GLN A 14 37.34 -45.64 -7.13
N ASP A 15 38.18 -45.73 -6.10
CA ASP A 15 38.89 -44.59 -5.51
C ASP A 15 39.96 -43.99 -6.43
N ILE A 16 40.30 -44.68 -7.52
CA ILE A 16 41.17 -44.16 -8.58
C ILE A 16 40.62 -42.83 -9.12
N TYR A 17 39.30 -42.71 -9.28
CA TYR A 17 38.65 -41.50 -9.80
C TYR A 17 38.52 -40.37 -8.77
N LEU A 18 38.79 -40.64 -7.49
CA LEU A 18 38.50 -39.70 -6.40
C LEU A 18 39.74 -39.27 -5.61
N THR A 19 40.59 -40.21 -5.18
CA THR A 19 41.57 -39.94 -4.10
C THR A 19 42.97 -40.50 -4.33
N LYS A 20 43.20 -41.34 -5.36
CA LYS A 20 44.48 -42.04 -5.53
C LYS A 20 45.66 -41.12 -5.91
N THR A 21 45.40 -40.08 -6.67
CA THR A 21 46.34 -38.98 -6.98
C THR A 21 45.66 -37.65 -6.71
N PRO A 22 45.58 -37.21 -5.43
CA PRO A 22 44.77 -36.06 -5.06
C PRO A 22 45.40 -34.77 -5.58
N GLU A 23 44.66 -34.04 -6.42
CA GLU A 23 45.07 -32.73 -6.96
C GLU A 23 44.60 -31.55 -6.09
N ILE A 24 43.58 -31.78 -5.27
CA ILE A 24 43.00 -30.79 -4.37
C ILE A 24 42.91 -31.36 -2.95
N THR A 25 42.86 -30.47 -1.95
CA THR A 25 42.64 -30.83 -0.56
C THR A 25 41.65 -29.87 0.10
N PHE A 26 40.71 -30.42 0.85
CA PHE A 26 39.74 -29.64 1.61
C PHE A 26 40.29 -29.13 2.95
N PHE A 27 41.42 -29.69 3.40
CA PHE A 27 42.01 -29.39 4.72
C PHE A 27 43.06 -28.28 4.69
N LYS A 28 43.46 -27.82 3.48
CA LYS A 28 44.45 -26.75 3.32
C LYS A 28 43.99 -25.76 2.24
N LYS A 29 43.47 -24.61 2.67
CA LYS A 29 43.11 -23.51 1.78
C LYS A 29 44.30 -22.55 1.63
N VAL A 30 44.75 -22.34 0.39
CA VAL A 30 45.78 -21.34 0.07
C VAL A 30 45.07 -20.04 -0.34
N TYR A 31 45.13 -19.03 0.52
CA TYR A 31 44.60 -17.70 0.20
C TYR A 31 45.56 -16.96 -0.74
N ARG A 32 45.00 -16.31 -1.78
CA ARG A 32 45.78 -15.45 -2.67
C ARG A 32 45.99 -14.11 -1.99
N ARG A 33 47.22 -13.58 -2.06
CA ARG A 33 47.52 -12.20 -1.66
C ARG A 33 46.88 -11.26 -2.68
N HIS A 34 46.27 -10.18 -2.21
CA HIS A 34 45.79 -9.08 -3.04
C HIS A 34 46.70 -7.86 -2.85
N THR A 35 46.61 -6.89 -3.76
CA THR A 35 47.24 -5.58 -3.60
C THR A 35 46.57 -4.81 -2.47
N ASN A 36 47.31 -3.88 -1.86
CA ASN A 36 46.74 -3.06 -0.80
C ASN A 36 45.83 -2.00 -1.41
N PHE A 37 44.63 -1.84 -0.86
CA PHE A 37 43.69 -0.81 -1.25
C PHE A 37 42.85 -0.41 -0.03
N SER A 38 42.32 0.81 -0.06
CA SER A 38 41.29 1.26 0.89
C SER A 38 40.09 1.81 0.13
N SER A 39 38.91 1.82 0.75
CA SER A 39 37.74 2.47 0.19
C SER A 39 37.10 3.45 1.16
N GLU A 40 36.54 4.52 0.61
CA GLU A 40 35.84 5.57 1.36
C GLU A 40 34.59 6.01 0.58
N THR A 41 33.46 6.13 1.27
CA THR A 41 32.23 6.65 0.68
C THR A 41 32.15 8.15 0.93
N ILE A 42 32.16 8.94 -0.14
CA ILE A 42 32.18 10.40 -0.08
C ILE A 42 30.86 10.97 -0.61
N GLU A 43 30.33 11.99 0.07
CA GLU A 43 29.20 12.79 -0.40
C GLU A 43 29.68 13.78 -1.46
N ILE A 44 29.07 13.77 -2.64
CA ILE A 44 29.34 14.73 -3.70
C ILE A 44 28.24 15.79 -3.69
N ASN A 45 28.66 17.05 -3.67
CA ASN A 45 27.75 18.20 -3.70
C ASN A 45 27.04 18.28 -5.05
N ILE A 46 25.74 18.58 -4.99
CA ILE A 46 24.92 18.86 -6.17
C ILE A 46 24.81 20.39 -6.28
N ASP A 47 25.35 20.96 -7.35
CA ASP A 47 25.46 22.43 -7.50
C ASP A 47 24.09 23.12 -7.60
N GLN A 48 23.12 22.47 -8.25
CA GLN A 48 21.76 22.97 -8.41
C GLN A 48 20.77 21.97 -7.83
N PHE A 49 20.06 22.37 -6.77
CA PHE A 49 18.97 21.55 -6.23
C PHE A 49 17.82 21.47 -7.23
N PRO A 50 17.54 20.29 -7.79
CA PRO A 50 16.53 20.13 -8.82
C PRO A 50 15.12 20.20 -8.22
N ASN A 51 14.15 20.71 -8.97
CA ASN A 51 12.74 20.49 -8.64
C ASN A 51 12.29 19.13 -9.21
N TYR A 52 11.14 18.64 -8.76
CA TYR A 52 10.52 17.46 -9.38
C TYR A 52 10.31 17.70 -10.89
N GLY A 53 10.63 16.71 -11.71
CA GLY A 53 10.59 16.78 -13.18
C GLY A 53 11.84 17.34 -13.86
N ASP A 54 12.70 18.06 -13.13
CA ASP A 54 13.90 18.67 -13.68
C ASP A 54 15.00 17.62 -13.96
N GLU A 55 15.85 17.95 -14.93
CA GLU A 55 17.10 17.24 -15.22
C GLU A 55 18.27 17.97 -14.57
N PHE A 56 19.17 17.22 -13.95
CA PHE A 56 20.38 17.76 -13.35
C PHE A 56 21.55 16.82 -13.62
N PHE A 57 22.77 17.37 -13.51
CA PHE A 57 23.99 16.63 -13.72
C PHE A 57 24.90 16.71 -12.51
N ILE A 58 25.69 15.65 -12.31
CA ILE A 58 26.72 15.57 -11.29
C ILE A 58 28.03 15.22 -11.98
N ASN A 59 29.01 16.09 -11.80
CA ASN A 59 30.37 15.86 -12.22
C ASN A 59 31.08 15.00 -11.16
N ILE A 60 31.52 13.79 -11.51
CA ILE A 60 32.22 12.92 -10.57
C ILE A 60 33.63 13.48 -10.34
N PRO A 61 33.98 13.92 -9.12
CA PRO A 61 35.30 14.46 -8.83
C PRO A 61 36.36 13.36 -8.71
N ASN A 62 37.62 13.73 -8.92
CA ASN A 62 38.76 12.81 -8.85
C ASN A 62 39.36 12.76 -7.43
N PHE A 63 38.57 12.32 -6.44
CA PHE A 63 39.05 12.18 -5.05
C PHE A 63 39.86 10.89 -4.80
N GLY A 64 39.55 9.81 -5.52
CA GLY A 64 40.27 8.53 -5.47
C GLY A 64 40.72 8.05 -6.85
N ASP A 65 41.24 6.82 -6.91
CA ASP A 65 41.79 6.25 -8.14
C ASP A 65 40.73 5.52 -8.96
N LEU A 66 39.80 4.82 -8.31
CA LEU A 66 38.65 4.15 -8.94
C LEU A 66 37.33 4.53 -8.26
N VAL A 67 36.22 4.39 -8.98
CA VAL A 67 34.86 4.54 -8.45
C VAL A 67 34.10 3.22 -8.55
N TYR A 68 33.50 2.78 -7.44
CA TYR A 68 32.74 1.54 -7.37
C TYR A 68 31.26 1.77 -7.08
N ARG A 69 30.79 1.66 -5.83
CA ARG A 69 29.36 1.76 -5.51
C ARG A 69 28.88 3.20 -5.48
N SER A 70 27.79 3.49 -6.15
CA SER A 70 27.14 4.81 -6.12
C SER A 70 25.67 4.69 -5.78
N PHE A 71 25.15 5.61 -4.97
CA PHE A 71 23.74 5.64 -4.60
C PHE A 71 23.25 7.06 -4.31
N PHE A 72 21.95 7.28 -4.50
CA PHE A 72 21.28 8.49 -4.05
C PHE A 72 20.67 8.28 -2.66
N LYS A 73 20.85 9.25 -1.78
CA LYS A 73 20.09 9.36 -0.53
C LYS A 73 19.04 10.45 -0.71
N VAL A 74 17.78 10.11 -0.50
CA VAL A 74 16.64 11.03 -0.66
C VAL A 74 15.86 11.08 0.65
N GLU A 75 15.65 12.29 1.17
CA GLU A 75 14.80 12.50 2.36
C GLU A 75 13.36 12.80 1.91
N ILE A 76 12.43 11.93 2.28
CA ILE A 76 11.00 12.16 2.08
C ILE A 76 10.50 13.05 3.24
N PRO A 77 9.95 14.24 2.95
CA PRO A 77 9.55 15.18 3.98
C PRO A 77 8.35 14.65 4.78
N LEU A 78 8.26 15.09 6.04
CA LEU A 78 7.06 14.94 6.86
C LEU A 78 5.95 15.73 6.18
N LEU A 79 4.92 15.03 5.72
CA LEU A 79 3.74 15.64 5.14
C LEU A 79 2.57 15.37 6.09
N ASN A 80 1.97 16.44 6.59
CA ASN A 80 0.67 16.38 7.22
C ASN A 80 -0.24 17.30 6.41
N PHE A 81 -1.12 16.70 5.61
CA PHE A 81 -2.09 17.45 4.84
C PHE A 81 -3.39 17.55 5.62
N ASP A 82 -3.61 18.73 6.20
CA ASP A 82 -4.90 19.07 6.80
C ASP A 82 -5.83 19.62 5.72
N ASP A 83 -7.14 19.50 5.90
CA ASP A 83 -8.14 19.95 4.93
C ASP A 83 -8.21 21.46 4.77
N SER A 84 -7.46 22.22 5.58
CA SER A 84 -7.18 23.64 5.39
C SER A 84 -6.62 23.99 4.00
N TYR A 85 -6.03 23.00 3.30
CA TYR A 85 -5.56 23.19 1.92
C TYR A 85 -6.69 23.20 0.87
N ILE A 86 -7.93 22.89 1.26
CA ILE A 86 -9.10 22.89 0.37
C ILE A 86 -9.80 24.25 0.47
N GLU A 87 -9.73 25.05 -0.60
CA GLU A 87 -10.29 26.40 -0.69
C GLU A 87 -11.75 26.42 -1.19
N SER A 88 -12.31 25.27 -1.55
CA SER A 88 -13.67 25.22 -2.12
C SER A 88 -14.77 25.60 -1.11
N ILE A 89 -15.64 26.54 -1.50
CA ILE A 89 -16.75 27.04 -0.68
C ILE A 89 -17.79 25.94 -0.37
N GLU A 90 -18.00 25.05 -1.34
CA GLU A 90 -18.92 23.90 -1.24
C GLU A 90 -18.47 22.93 -0.13
N TYR A 91 -17.19 22.56 -0.11
CA TYR A 91 -16.61 21.71 0.93
C TYR A 91 -16.73 22.33 2.31
N MET A 92 -16.37 23.61 2.46
CA MET A 92 -16.47 24.30 3.75
C MET A 92 -17.91 24.33 4.29
N THR A 93 -18.90 24.47 3.41
CA THR A 93 -20.32 24.47 3.79
C THR A 93 -20.78 23.08 4.26
N ILE A 94 -20.40 22.04 3.53
CA ILE A 94 -20.70 20.64 3.86
C ILE A 94 -20.05 20.25 5.20
N LYS A 95 -18.74 20.52 5.35
CA LYS A 95 -17.97 20.26 6.58
C LYS A 95 -18.64 20.93 7.78
N LYS A 96 -19.05 22.19 7.63
CA LYS A 96 -19.73 22.93 8.71
C LYS A 96 -21.06 22.30 9.11
N ASN A 97 -21.88 21.86 8.17
CA ASN A 97 -23.17 21.21 8.47
C ASN A 97 -22.96 19.90 9.24
N ILE A 98 -21.98 19.10 8.82
CA ILE A 98 -21.63 17.84 9.48
C ILE A 98 -21.12 18.09 10.89
N ILE A 99 -20.18 19.03 11.06
CA ILE A 99 -19.65 19.41 12.38
C ILE A 99 -20.79 19.86 13.29
N ASN A 100 -21.75 20.65 12.79
CA ASN A 100 -22.91 21.06 13.57
C ASN A 100 -23.77 19.87 13.99
N ASN A 101 -24.05 18.93 13.09
CA ASN A 101 -24.84 17.72 13.39
C ASN A 101 -24.13 16.86 14.45
N LEU A 102 -22.85 16.54 14.25
CA LEU A 102 -22.04 15.77 15.20
C LEU A 102 -21.89 16.49 16.55
N THR A 103 -21.78 17.82 16.55
CA THR A 103 -21.73 18.61 17.79
C THR A 103 -23.06 18.54 18.54
N ASN A 104 -24.19 18.63 17.83
CA ASN A 104 -25.51 18.48 18.43
C ASN A 104 -25.68 17.09 19.05
N GLU A 105 -25.33 16.03 18.33
CA GLU A 105 -25.36 14.65 18.85
C GLU A 105 -24.42 14.45 20.04
N MET A 106 -23.18 14.94 19.98
CA MET A 106 -22.26 14.85 21.11
C MET A 106 -22.82 15.56 22.34
N ASN A 107 -23.44 16.74 22.15
CA ASN A 107 -24.02 17.51 23.25
C ASN A 107 -25.26 16.84 23.85
N THR A 108 -26.11 16.19 23.05
CA THR A 108 -27.24 15.41 23.57
C THR A 108 -26.76 14.22 24.39
N TRP A 109 -25.81 13.44 23.87
CA TRP A 109 -25.20 12.32 24.60
C TRP A 109 -24.50 12.78 25.89
N LYS A 110 -23.82 13.93 25.86
CA LYS A 110 -23.17 14.51 27.04
C LYS A 110 -24.19 14.92 28.10
N ALA A 111 -25.27 15.60 27.70
CA ALA A 111 -26.32 16.03 28.61
C ALA A 111 -27.02 14.82 29.26
N GLU A 112 -27.34 13.78 28.48
CA GLU A 112 -27.95 12.54 28.98
C GLU A 112 -27.00 11.74 29.88
N TYR A 113 -25.71 11.73 29.59
CA TYR A 113 -24.71 11.13 30.46
C TYR A 113 -24.59 11.88 31.80
N ASP A 114 -24.49 13.21 31.78
CA ASP A 114 -24.33 14.00 33.00
C ASP A 114 -25.55 13.91 33.93
N THR A 115 -26.76 13.84 33.37
CA THR A 115 -27.99 13.60 34.16
C THR A 115 -27.99 12.20 34.76
N LEU A 116 -27.60 11.17 33.99
CA LEU A 116 -27.53 9.80 34.47
C LEU A 116 -26.47 9.65 35.57
N VAL A 117 -25.29 10.27 35.44
CA VAL A 117 -24.23 10.22 36.48
C VAL A 117 -24.73 10.74 37.82
N LEU A 118 -25.47 11.85 37.83
CA LEU A 118 -26.05 12.40 39.06
C LEU A 118 -27.01 11.42 39.73
N PHE A 119 -27.89 10.78 38.94
CA PHE A 119 -28.82 9.77 39.44
C PHE A 119 -28.08 8.50 39.91
N SER A 120 -27.19 7.97 39.09
CA SER A 120 -26.44 6.75 39.35
C SER A 120 -25.54 6.87 40.56
N ASN A 121 -24.89 8.02 40.80
CA ASN A 121 -24.10 8.25 42.01
C ASN A 121 -24.95 8.08 43.28
N ILE A 122 -26.18 8.59 43.27
CA ILE A 122 -27.11 8.42 44.41
C ILE A 122 -27.45 6.93 44.58
N GLN A 123 -27.74 6.22 43.49
CA GLN A 123 -28.05 4.78 43.51
C GLN A 123 -26.86 3.92 43.96
N ILE A 124 -25.63 4.28 43.59
CA ILE A 124 -24.40 3.58 44.00
C ILE A 124 -24.14 3.76 45.50
N ILE A 125 -24.22 5.00 45.99
CA ILE A 125 -24.09 5.30 47.43
C ILE A 125 -25.15 4.53 48.21
N PHE A 126 -26.38 4.53 47.70
CA PHE A 126 -27.49 3.80 48.29
C PHE A 126 -27.24 2.29 48.33
N TYR A 127 -26.87 1.68 47.19
CA TYR A 127 -26.53 0.26 47.09
C TYR A 127 -25.41 -0.16 48.05
N GLN A 128 -24.35 0.64 48.20
CA GLN A 128 -23.26 0.37 49.14
C GLN A 128 -23.74 0.36 50.59
N LYS A 129 -24.60 1.32 50.98
CA LYS A 129 -25.19 1.37 52.32
C LYS A 129 -26.12 0.19 52.58
N ILE A 130 -26.97 -0.15 51.62
CA ILE A 130 -27.85 -1.33 51.73
C ILE A 130 -27.03 -2.62 51.84
N LEU A 131 -26.00 -2.82 51.02
CA LEU A 131 -25.12 -3.99 51.13
C LEU A 131 -24.46 -4.11 52.50
N LEU A 132 -24.03 -3.00 53.12
CA LEU A 132 -23.46 -3.00 54.47
C LEU A 132 -24.50 -3.42 55.51
N LEU A 133 -25.72 -2.91 55.41
CA LEU A 133 -26.84 -3.28 56.28
C LEU A 133 -27.19 -4.75 56.14
N LEU A 134 -27.32 -5.25 54.90
CA LEU A 134 -27.66 -6.62 54.57
C LEU A 134 -26.61 -7.64 55.09
N ARG A 135 -25.35 -7.24 55.31
CA ARG A 135 -24.29 -8.11 55.88
C ARG A 135 -24.33 -8.27 57.40
N SER A 136 -25.18 -7.52 58.11
CA SER A 136 -25.31 -7.61 59.57
C SER A 136 -26.13 -8.84 60.00
N GLN A 137 -25.98 -9.29 61.25
CA GLN A 137 -26.60 -10.56 61.71
C GLN A 137 -28.12 -10.45 61.99
N ASP A 138 -28.66 -9.24 62.17
CA ASP A 138 -30.06 -9.00 62.55
C ASP A 138 -30.79 -8.06 61.55
N VAL A 139 -30.93 -8.51 60.30
CA VAL A 139 -31.55 -7.70 59.24
C VAL A 139 -33.04 -7.97 59.14
N THR A 140 -33.86 -6.95 59.40
CA THR A 140 -35.29 -6.95 59.08
C THR A 140 -35.56 -6.03 57.89
N TYR A 141 -36.58 -6.34 57.08
CA TYR A 141 -37.02 -5.47 55.97
C TYR A 141 -37.35 -4.04 56.44
N GLN A 142 -37.89 -3.89 57.66
CA GLN A 142 -38.20 -2.59 58.25
C GLN A 142 -36.95 -1.72 58.46
N ASN A 143 -35.82 -2.32 58.86
CA ASN A 143 -34.56 -1.58 59.02
C ASN A 143 -34.05 -1.07 57.66
N VAL A 144 -34.15 -1.91 56.62
CA VAL A 144 -33.78 -1.54 55.24
C VAL A 144 -34.69 -0.44 54.70
N ASN A 145 -36.00 -0.51 54.95
CA ASN A 145 -36.96 0.50 54.48
C ASN A 145 -36.77 1.85 55.19
N ASN A 146 -36.52 1.87 56.50
CA ASN A 146 -36.27 3.10 57.26
C ASN A 146 -35.02 3.84 56.76
N GLU A 147 -33.92 3.12 56.56
CA GLU A 147 -32.68 3.67 55.98
C GLU A 147 -32.90 4.17 54.55
N THR A 148 -33.72 3.47 53.76
CA THR A 148 -34.09 3.90 52.40
C THR A 148 -34.87 5.21 52.39
N LEU A 149 -35.82 5.38 53.31
CA LEU A 149 -36.61 6.60 53.44
C LEU A 149 -35.75 7.80 53.88
N THR A 150 -34.80 7.61 54.80
CA THR A 150 -33.88 8.69 55.24
C THR A 150 -32.96 9.16 54.11
N LEU A 151 -32.41 8.23 53.33
CA LEU A 151 -31.54 8.53 52.19
C LEU A 151 -32.31 9.21 51.06
N ARG A 152 -33.51 8.72 50.73
CA ARG A 152 -34.38 9.35 49.73
C ARG A 152 -34.71 10.79 50.11
N ASN A 153 -35.04 11.05 51.38
CA ASN A 153 -35.33 12.39 51.87
C ASN A 153 -34.12 13.32 51.78
N SER A 154 -32.91 12.79 52.02
CA SER A 154 -31.65 13.55 51.92
C SER A 154 -31.32 13.98 50.49
N TYR A 155 -31.71 13.19 49.49
CA TYR A 155 -31.43 13.46 48.06
C TYR A 155 -32.67 13.83 47.23
N ASN A 156 -33.80 14.15 47.87
CA ASN A 156 -35.11 14.28 47.23
C ASN A 156 -35.13 15.33 46.10
N GLN A 157 -34.50 16.50 46.32
CA GLN A 157 -34.44 17.55 45.29
C GLN A 157 -33.60 17.12 44.07
N ASN A 158 -32.49 16.43 44.29
CA ASN A 158 -31.63 15.93 43.21
C ASN A 158 -32.31 14.82 42.42
N LEU A 159 -32.94 13.86 43.12
CA LEU A 159 -33.71 12.78 42.50
C LEU A 159 -34.86 13.33 41.64
N LYS A 160 -35.65 14.27 42.17
CA LYS A 160 -36.74 14.90 41.39
C LYS A 160 -36.22 15.54 40.10
N ASN A 161 -35.12 16.29 40.17
CA ASN A 161 -34.56 16.98 39.00
C ASN A 161 -33.97 16.00 37.96
N THR A 162 -33.47 14.83 38.38
CA THR A 162 -32.95 13.80 37.47
C THR A 162 -34.04 12.91 36.89
N ILE A 163 -35.09 12.58 37.66
CA ILE A 163 -36.17 11.66 37.26
C ILE A 163 -36.90 12.19 36.02
N PHE A 164 -37.23 13.49 35.97
CA PHE A 164 -37.93 14.09 34.83
C PHE A 164 -37.12 14.10 33.51
N LYS A 165 -35.84 13.74 33.55
CA LYS A 165 -34.95 13.75 32.38
C LYS A 165 -34.50 12.36 31.93
N ILE A 166 -34.88 11.31 32.67
CA ILE A 166 -34.55 9.93 32.33
C ILE A 166 -35.79 9.28 31.73
N ASP A 167 -35.60 8.51 30.67
CA ASP A 167 -36.67 7.74 30.02
C ASP A 167 -37.30 6.74 31.01
N GLU A 168 -38.63 6.69 31.04
CA GLU A 168 -39.43 5.93 32.02
C GLU A 168 -39.10 4.42 31.96
N ASP A 169 -38.90 3.90 30.75
CA ASP A 169 -38.52 2.50 30.49
C ASP A 169 -37.14 2.10 31.01
N ILE A 170 -36.24 3.09 31.16
CA ILE A 170 -34.89 2.90 31.69
C ILE A 170 -34.94 3.00 33.21
N TYR A 171 -35.68 3.97 33.74
CA TYR A 171 -35.80 4.27 35.16
C TYR A 171 -36.19 3.04 35.99
N ASP A 172 -37.25 2.33 35.58
CA ASP A 172 -37.76 1.15 36.28
C ASP A 172 -36.74 0.00 36.38
N LYS A 173 -35.76 -0.03 35.47
CA LYS A 173 -34.76 -1.11 35.39
C LYS A 173 -33.46 -0.78 36.14
N ILE A 174 -33.33 0.43 36.70
CA ILE A 174 -32.12 0.91 37.36
C ILE A 174 -32.35 1.50 38.76
N ASP A 175 -33.59 1.85 39.13
CA ASP A 175 -33.88 2.47 40.43
C ASP A 175 -34.03 1.44 41.56
N ILE A 176 -33.03 1.40 42.43
CA ILE A 176 -33.01 0.52 43.59
C ILE A 176 -33.88 1.10 44.72
N ILE A 177 -33.99 2.43 44.83
CA ILE A 177 -34.73 3.11 45.89
C ILE A 177 -36.23 2.84 45.73
N SER A 178 -36.79 3.03 44.53
CA SER A 178 -38.22 2.74 44.29
C SER A 178 -38.52 1.25 44.40
N TYR A 179 -37.61 0.37 43.96
CA TYR A 179 -37.78 -1.08 44.13
C TYR A 179 -37.95 -1.48 45.60
N ILE A 180 -37.13 -0.91 46.49
CA ILE A 180 -37.19 -1.22 47.93
C ILE A 180 -38.40 -0.58 48.59
N ILE A 181 -38.78 0.64 48.23
CA ILE A 181 -39.94 1.32 48.84
C ILE A 181 -41.26 0.65 48.48
N ASN A 182 -41.38 0.16 47.24
CA ASN A 182 -42.57 -0.52 46.74
C ASN A 182 -42.51 -2.04 46.99
N PHE A 183 -41.62 -2.51 47.87
CA PHE A 183 -41.49 -3.93 48.17
C PHE A 183 -42.56 -4.35 49.19
N ASP A 184 -43.61 -5.00 48.69
CA ASP A 184 -44.77 -5.46 49.48
C ASP A 184 -44.70 -6.95 49.86
N ARG A 185 -43.49 -7.52 49.98
CA ARG A 185 -43.27 -8.96 50.22
C ARG A 185 -42.56 -9.23 51.56
N THR A 186 -42.71 -10.44 52.08
CA THR A 186 -42.11 -10.86 53.37
C THR A 186 -40.90 -11.77 53.15
N PHE A 187 -39.91 -11.70 54.04
CA PHE A 187 -38.75 -12.59 53.96
C PHE A 187 -39.08 -13.98 54.52
N GLY A 188 -38.79 -15.04 53.74
CA GLY A 188 -38.98 -16.42 54.18
C GLY A 188 -37.87 -17.36 53.70
N THR A 189 -38.02 -18.66 53.99
CA THR A 189 -37.00 -19.69 53.71
C THR A 189 -37.02 -20.19 52.27
N THR A 190 -38.14 -20.02 51.57
CA THR A 190 -38.34 -20.42 50.17
C THR A 190 -39.19 -19.37 49.45
N ASP A 191 -38.89 -19.11 48.18
CA ASP A 191 -39.66 -18.17 47.35
C ASP A 191 -41.08 -18.74 47.11
N ASP A 192 -42.12 -17.97 47.43
CA ASP A 192 -43.52 -18.32 47.17
C ASP A 192 -44.28 -17.09 46.66
N GLU A 193 -44.59 -17.10 45.36
CA GLU A 193 -45.29 -16.00 44.68
C GLU A 193 -46.75 -15.87 45.14
N THR A 194 -47.38 -16.95 45.61
CA THR A 194 -48.80 -16.94 46.02
C THR A 194 -49.00 -16.30 47.39
N ASN A 195 -48.01 -16.44 48.28
CA ASN A 195 -48.01 -15.87 49.62
C ASN A 195 -47.11 -14.62 49.76
N ASN A 196 -46.60 -14.07 48.66
CA ASN A 196 -45.71 -12.90 48.65
C ASN A 196 -44.47 -13.08 49.54
N ILE A 197 -43.85 -14.27 49.50
CA ILE A 197 -42.65 -14.61 50.27
C ILE A 197 -41.44 -14.64 49.33
N ILE A 198 -40.36 -13.93 49.67
CA ILE A 198 -39.08 -13.95 48.95
C ILE A 198 -37.94 -14.31 49.91
N THR A 199 -37.00 -15.11 49.44
CA THR A 199 -35.75 -15.42 50.12
C THR A 199 -34.78 -14.25 50.07
N TYR A 200 -33.94 -14.17 51.10
CA TYR A 200 -32.89 -13.17 51.19
C TYR A 200 -31.95 -13.17 49.96
N ASP A 201 -31.59 -14.36 49.47
CA ASP A 201 -30.71 -14.51 48.30
C ASP A 201 -31.36 -13.98 47.01
N THR A 202 -32.65 -14.24 46.80
CA THR A 202 -33.39 -13.72 45.64
C THR A 202 -33.55 -12.20 45.70
N PHE A 203 -33.79 -11.62 46.89
CA PHE A 203 -33.83 -10.17 47.07
C PHE A 203 -32.48 -9.51 46.77
N LEU A 204 -31.39 -10.07 47.31
CA LEU A 204 -30.03 -9.59 47.03
C LEU A 204 -29.69 -9.71 45.54
N LYS A 205 -30.10 -10.79 44.88
CA LYS A 205 -29.94 -11.00 43.44
C LYS A 205 -30.66 -9.91 42.64
N ASN A 206 -31.88 -9.53 43.00
CA ASN A 206 -32.65 -8.49 42.31
C ASN A 206 -32.00 -7.11 42.43
N ILE A 207 -31.57 -6.73 43.63
CA ILE A 207 -30.84 -5.47 43.86
C ILE A 207 -29.52 -5.45 43.07
N ASN A 208 -28.79 -6.57 43.07
CA ASN A 208 -27.55 -6.70 42.30
C ASN A 208 -27.78 -6.58 40.78
N ILE A 209 -28.92 -7.05 40.26
CA ILE A 209 -29.29 -6.88 38.86
C ILE A 209 -29.54 -5.41 38.54
N LEU A 210 -30.31 -4.69 39.38
CA LEU A 210 -30.58 -3.25 39.20
C LEU A 210 -29.28 -2.42 39.22
N TYR A 211 -28.38 -2.71 40.16
CA TYR A 211 -27.06 -2.07 40.22
C TYR A 211 -26.23 -2.35 38.96
N LYS A 212 -26.18 -3.61 38.50
CA LYS A 212 -25.48 -4.00 37.26
C LYS A 212 -26.07 -3.32 36.04
N ASN A 213 -27.40 -3.20 35.97
CA ASN A 213 -28.09 -2.49 34.88
C ASN A 213 -27.73 -1.01 34.89
N ASN A 214 -27.71 -0.38 36.06
CA ASN A 214 -27.31 1.02 36.23
C ASN A 214 -25.88 1.25 35.69
N MET A 215 -24.92 0.41 36.08
CA MET A 215 -23.55 0.48 35.58
C MET A 215 -23.45 0.27 34.06
N LYS A 216 -24.21 -0.68 33.51
CA LYS A 216 -24.27 -0.91 32.06
C LYS A 216 -24.84 0.29 31.29
N GLN A 217 -25.82 1.00 31.85
CA GLN A 217 -26.34 2.21 31.23
C GLN A 217 -25.32 3.35 31.28
N LEU A 218 -24.63 3.54 32.42
CA LEU A 218 -23.54 4.51 32.49
C LEU A 218 -22.44 4.25 31.46
N GLU A 219 -22.01 2.99 31.33
CA GLU A 219 -21.02 2.60 30.32
C GLU A 219 -21.53 2.88 28.90
N TYR A 220 -22.80 2.58 28.61
CA TYR A 220 -23.43 2.85 27.31
C TYR A 220 -23.42 4.33 26.93
N TYR A 221 -23.87 5.21 27.83
CA TYR A 221 -23.92 6.65 27.58
C TYR A 221 -22.51 7.26 27.46
N PHE A 222 -21.56 6.82 28.29
CA PHE A 222 -20.18 7.27 28.23
C PHE A 222 -19.47 6.83 26.93
N SER A 223 -19.66 5.58 26.53
CA SER A 223 -19.11 5.03 25.28
C SER A 223 -19.62 5.81 24.07
N ASN A 224 -20.93 6.06 23.98
CA ASN A 224 -21.52 6.83 22.87
C ASN A 224 -21.05 8.29 22.85
N TYR A 225 -20.89 8.93 24.02
CA TYR A 225 -20.29 10.26 24.09
C TYR A 225 -18.86 10.28 23.52
N ASN A 226 -18.01 9.35 23.95
CA ASN A 226 -16.63 9.28 23.46
C ASN A 226 -16.56 8.95 21.97
N TYR A 227 -17.42 8.05 21.50
CA TYR A 227 -17.51 7.66 20.09
C TYR A 227 -17.88 8.84 19.18
N ASN A 228 -18.88 9.64 19.58
CA ASN A 228 -19.25 10.84 18.81
C ASN A 228 -18.21 11.95 18.94
N LYS A 229 -17.53 12.05 20.08
CA LYS A 229 -16.38 12.95 20.25
C LYS A 229 -15.23 12.59 19.32
N THR A 230 -14.86 11.31 19.20
CA THR A 230 -13.79 10.89 18.28
C THR A 230 -14.17 11.18 16.83
N LYS A 231 -15.42 10.92 16.43
CA LYS A 231 -15.92 11.29 15.09
C LYS A 231 -15.89 12.80 14.84
N LEU A 232 -16.24 13.59 15.85
CA LEU A 232 -16.16 15.05 15.76
C LEU A 232 -14.71 15.53 15.63
N ASP A 233 -13.79 14.99 16.44
CA ASP A 233 -12.37 15.33 16.40
C ASP A 233 -11.78 15.00 15.01
N GLU A 234 -12.11 13.84 14.44
CA GLU A 234 -11.74 13.45 13.07
C GLU A 234 -12.30 14.40 12.00
N ALA A 235 -13.58 14.78 12.11
CA ALA A 235 -14.24 15.69 11.18
C ALA A 235 -13.74 17.14 11.30
N VAL A 236 -13.31 17.58 12.49
CA VAL A 236 -12.79 18.92 12.74
C VAL A 236 -11.37 19.07 12.20
N ILE A 237 -10.48 18.11 12.50
CA ILE A 237 -9.11 18.10 11.97
C ILE A 237 -9.18 18.04 10.45
N GLY A 238 -9.97 17.09 9.93
CA GLY A 238 -10.16 16.85 8.51
C GLY A 238 -8.82 16.58 7.83
N ASN A 239 -8.46 15.32 7.70
CA ASN A 239 -7.18 14.97 7.11
C ASN A 239 -7.33 14.61 5.63
N ILE A 240 -6.32 14.96 4.84
CA ILE A 240 -6.17 14.51 3.45
C ILE A 240 -5.27 13.28 3.46
N ASP A 241 -5.86 12.11 3.22
CA ASP A 241 -5.10 10.89 3.05
C ASP A 241 -4.27 10.94 1.76
N TYR A 242 -3.04 10.43 1.84
CA TYR A 242 -2.17 10.29 0.68
C TYR A 242 -1.32 9.02 0.81
N ALA A 243 -0.70 8.60 -0.28
CA ALA A 243 0.33 7.56 -0.26
C ALA A 243 1.33 7.77 -1.39
N TRP A 244 2.53 7.24 -1.17
CA TRP A 244 3.53 7.16 -2.22
C TRP A 244 3.39 5.82 -2.96
N ILE A 245 3.92 5.77 -4.17
CA ILE A 245 3.93 4.54 -4.98
C ILE A 245 4.71 3.40 -4.34
N GLU A 246 4.32 2.19 -4.70
CA GLU A 246 5.17 1.02 -4.49
C GLU A 246 6.49 1.16 -5.26
N ASN A 247 7.57 0.63 -4.69
CA ASN A 247 8.93 0.78 -5.22
C ASN A 247 9.33 2.25 -5.51
N LEU A 248 8.95 3.18 -4.63
CA LEU A 248 9.24 4.61 -4.74
C LEU A 248 10.66 4.92 -5.20
N GLY A 249 11.67 4.28 -4.60
CA GLY A 249 13.08 4.50 -4.96
C GLY A 249 13.42 4.15 -6.42
N HIS A 250 12.76 3.18 -7.04
CA HIS A 250 12.98 2.85 -8.46
C HIS A 250 12.42 3.90 -9.41
N HIS A 251 11.29 4.50 -9.03
CA HIS A 251 10.52 5.43 -9.87
C HIS A 251 10.73 6.89 -9.49
N TYR A 252 11.55 7.17 -8.48
CA TYR A 252 11.87 8.53 -8.06
C TYR A 252 12.57 9.33 -9.16
N PHE A 253 13.43 8.65 -9.92
CA PHE A 253 14.10 9.18 -11.11
C PHE A 253 13.56 8.46 -12.35
N VAL A 254 13.55 9.16 -13.49
CA VAL A 254 13.03 8.62 -14.76
C VAL A 254 14.10 7.87 -15.53
N ASN A 255 15.30 8.42 -15.58
CA ASN A 255 16.45 7.85 -16.27
C ASN A 255 17.76 8.27 -15.61
N TYR A 256 18.81 7.50 -15.91
CA TYR A 256 20.16 7.71 -15.44
C TYR A 256 21.12 7.52 -16.61
N ASN A 257 21.88 8.56 -16.92
CA ASN A 257 22.82 8.58 -18.03
C ASN A 257 24.22 8.84 -17.48
N ILE A 258 25.20 8.04 -17.88
CA ILE A 258 26.60 8.30 -17.58
C ILE A 258 27.31 8.62 -18.89
N GLU A 259 27.95 9.77 -18.90
CA GLU A 259 28.70 10.30 -20.03
C GLU A 259 30.18 10.41 -19.66
N LEU A 260 31.04 10.12 -20.64
CA LEU A 260 32.48 10.36 -20.56
C LEU A 260 32.82 11.38 -21.66
N ASP A 261 33.34 12.55 -21.29
CA ASP A 261 33.65 13.64 -22.23
C ASP A 261 32.48 14.02 -23.16
N GLY A 262 31.25 13.98 -22.63
CA GLY A 262 30.02 14.26 -23.38
C GLY A 262 29.56 13.15 -24.31
N GLN A 263 30.23 11.99 -24.33
CA GLN A 263 29.75 10.79 -25.03
C GLN A 263 28.99 9.89 -24.07
N LEU A 264 27.75 9.53 -24.44
CA LEU A 264 26.92 8.62 -23.66
C LEU A 264 27.51 7.20 -23.67
N VAL A 265 27.82 6.68 -22.49
CA VAL A 265 28.35 5.32 -22.33
C VAL A 265 27.25 4.33 -21.94
N GLU A 266 26.48 4.64 -20.89
CA GLU A 266 25.35 3.82 -20.44
C GLU A 266 24.16 4.71 -20.11
N ASN A 267 22.96 4.27 -20.50
CA ASN A 267 21.68 4.85 -20.14
C ASN A 267 20.75 3.74 -19.67
N TYR A 268 20.07 3.94 -18.56
CA TYR A 268 18.92 3.11 -18.21
C TYR A 268 17.78 3.91 -17.59
N THR A 269 16.57 3.37 -17.75
CA THR A 269 15.31 3.94 -17.26
C THR A 269 14.94 3.39 -15.88
N SER A 270 13.94 4.01 -15.24
CA SER A 270 13.28 3.47 -14.04
C SER A 270 12.73 2.06 -14.24
N ASP A 271 12.21 1.78 -15.44
CA ASP A 271 11.58 0.49 -15.74
C ASP A 271 12.63 -0.61 -15.78
N TYR A 272 13.77 -0.33 -16.41
CA TYR A 272 14.90 -1.24 -16.37
C TYR A 272 15.40 -1.46 -14.95
N LEU A 273 15.55 -0.41 -14.15
CA LEU A 273 15.97 -0.52 -12.75
C LEU A 273 15.03 -1.45 -11.96
N ASN A 274 13.71 -1.29 -12.13
CA ASN A 274 12.71 -2.11 -11.46
C ASN A 274 12.76 -3.58 -11.92
N ILE A 275 12.75 -3.82 -13.24
CA ILE A 275 12.79 -5.17 -13.82
C ILE A 275 14.11 -5.87 -13.49
N TYR A 276 15.24 -5.17 -13.57
CA TYR A 276 16.55 -5.74 -13.26
C TYR A 276 16.62 -6.19 -11.80
N ASN A 277 16.19 -5.34 -10.87
CA ASN A 277 16.27 -5.65 -9.44
C ASN A 277 15.28 -6.73 -9.01
N SER A 278 14.10 -6.82 -9.64
CA SER A 278 13.15 -7.91 -9.35
C SER A 278 13.73 -9.30 -9.64
N HIS A 279 14.65 -9.41 -10.60
CA HIS A 279 15.31 -10.67 -10.99
C HIS A 279 16.67 -10.88 -10.32
N ASN A 280 17.42 -9.80 -10.07
CA ASN A 280 18.81 -9.91 -9.59
C ASN A 280 18.90 -10.09 -8.07
N ILE A 281 17.96 -9.50 -7.31
CA ILE A 281 18.01 -9.52 -5.85
C ILE A 281 17.75 -10.94 -5.33
N GLN A 282 18.48 -11.31 -4.27
CA GLN A 282 18.30 -12.58 -3.57
C GLN A 282 17.15 -12.49 -2.56
N GLU A 283 16.40 -13.57 -2.39
CA GLU A 283 15.18 -13.58 -1.57
C GLU A 283 15.43 -13.10 -0.12
N HIS A 284 16.53 -13.53 0.50
CA HIS A 284 16.88 -13.12 1.87
C HIS A 284 17.30 -11.64 2.00
N MET A 285 17.70 -10.99 0.90
CA MET A 285 18.06 -9.56 0.87
C MET A 285 16.87 -8.66 0.52
N LYS A 286 15.76 -9.23 0.03
CA LYS A 286 14.59 -8.48 -0.44
C LYS A 286 14.00 -7.55 0.61
N LYS A 287 13.93 -7.98 1.87
CA LYS A 287 13.40 -7.17 2.96
C LYS A 287 14.20 -5.88 3.15
N ASN A 288 15.52 -6.01 3.32
CA ASN A 288 16.41 -4.87 3.49
C ASN A 288 16.38 -3.96 2.26
N TYR A 289 16.32 -4.55 1.06
CA TYR A 289 16.22 -3.77 -0.16
C TYR A 289 14.92 -2.96 -0.25
N ASN A 290 13.78 -3.58 0.09
CA ASN A 290 12.48 -2.89 0.13
C ASN A 290 12.48 -1.73 1.13
N GLU A 291 13.15 -1.88 2.27
CA GLU A 291 13.36 -0.78 3.22
C GLU A 291 14.21 0.33 2.57
N MET A 292 15.34 0.00 1.93
CA MET A 292 16.18 1.00 1.25
C MET A 292 15.41 1.82 0.19
N ILE A 293 14.57 1.18 -0.62
CA ILE A 293 13.82 1.87 -1.69
C ILE A 293 12.45 2.40 -1.25
N GLY A 294 12.09 2.31 0.04
CA GLY A 294 10.81 2.80 0.56
C GLY A 294 9.59 2.00 0.10
N ASN A 295 9.76 0.74 -0.28
CA ASN A 295 8.66 -0.18 -0.57
C ASN A 295 8.13 -0.81 0.74
N VAL A 296 7.66 0.04 1.66
CA VAL A 296 7.19 -0.32 2.99
C VAL A 296 5.81 0.26 3.25
N LYS A 297 5.00 -0.47 4.02
CA LYS A 297 3.62 -0.10 4.34
C LYS A 297 3.47 1.29 4.96
N SER A 298 4.44 1.73 5.78
CA SER A 298 4.43 3.09 6.35
C SER A 298 4.44 4.21 5.31
N ILE A 299 4.91 3.92 4.09
CA ILE A 299 5.01 4.86 2.97
C ILE A 299 3.87 4.64 1.96
N THR A 300 3.59 3.37 1.66
CA THR A 300 2.64 2.96 0.61
C THR A 300 1.19 2.87 1.08
N ASP A 301 0.94 2.74 2.39
CA ASP A 301 -0.44 2.67 2.91
C ASP A 301 -1.10 4.05 2.83
N PHE A 302 -2.38 4.06 2.43
CA PHE A 302 -3.15 5.29 2.23
C PHE A 302 -3.69 5.84 3.55
N ASN A 303 -2.96 6.81 4.11
CA ASN A 303 -3.24 7.47 5.39
C ASN A 303 -2.77 8.93 5.38
N SER A 304 -3.22 9.70 6.36
CA SER A 304 -2.93 11.13 6.48
C SER A 304 -1.59 11.47 7.13
N THR A 305 -1.09 10.58 7.98
CA THR A 305 0.13 10.82 8.74
C THR A 305 1.21 9.82 8.33
N LYS A 306 2.32 10.33 7.80
CA LYS A 306 3.54 9.52 7.58
C LYS A 306 4.72 10.17 8.27
N GLU A 307 5.62 9.35 8.79
CA GLU A 307 6.88 9.79 9.36
C GLU A 307 7.90 10.14 8.26
N ASN A 308 8.96 10.86 8.65
CA ASN A 308 10.11 11.07 7.78
C ASN A 308 10.73 9.73 7.37
N TYR A 309 11.10 9.61 6.10
CA TYR A 309 11.75 8.41 5.59
C TYR A 309 12.94 8.74 4.73
N GLU A 310 14.05 8.02 4.93
CA GLU A 310 15.25 8.15 4.11
C GLU A 310 15.32 7.00 3.11
N LEU A 311 15.31 7.33 1.82
CA LEU A 311 15.51 6.37 0.74
C LEU A 311 16.99 6.29 0.39
N ILE A 312 17.47 5.08 0.14
CA ILE A 312 18.78 4.77 -0.41
C ILE A 312 18.57 4.04 -1.74
N ILE A 313 18.85 4.74 -2.84
CA ILE A 313 18.60 4.25 -4.20
C ILE A 313 19.95 3.85 -4.83
N PRO A 314 20.30 2.54 -4.84
CA PRO A 314 21.55 2.08 -5.44
C PRO A 314 21.49 2.15 -6.96
N LEU A 315 22.54 2.71 -7.56
CA LEU A 315 22.67 2.79 -9.01
C LEU A 315 23.22 1.48 -9.57
N ILE A 316 22.86 1.14 -10.81
CA ILE A 316 23.21 -0.15 -11.42
C ILE A 316 24.04 -0.03 -12.70
N PHE A 317 24.88 1.00 -12.85
CA PHE A 317 25.84 1.09 -13.96
C PHE A 317 26.83 -0.08 -13.99
N TRP A 318 27.51 -0.29 -15.11
CA TRP A 318 28.49 -1.39 -15.28
C TRP A 318 29.52 -1.45 -14.14
N PHE A 319 29.96 -0.29 -13.65
CA PHE A 319 30.96 -0.17 -12.59
C PHE A 319 30.38 -0.40 -11.19
N ASN A 320 29.07 -0.24 -10.97
CA ASN A 320 28.44 -0.50 -9.68
C ASN A 320 28.20 -2.00 -9.43
N ARG A 321 28.07 -2.79 -10.51
CA ARG A 321 27.65 -4.20 -10.43
C ARG A 321 28.76 -5.12 -9.91
N ASN A 322 30.01 -4.87 -10.28
CA ASN A 322 31.16 -5.69 -9.89
C ASN A 322 32.39 -4.83 -9.65
N SER A 323 33.14 -5.10 -8.57
CA SER A 323 34.34 -4.33 -8.20
C SER A 323 35.45 -4.44 -9.24
N SER A 324 35.53 -5.54 -10.00
CA SER A 324 36.50 -5.71 -11.09
C SER A 324 36.30 -4.72 -12.24
N ASN A 325 35.09 -4.16 -12.38
CA ASN A 325 34.74 -3.20 -13.43
C ASN A 325 34.61 -1.77 -12.90
N ALA A 326 35.19 -1.48 -11.73
CA ALA A 326 35.23 -0.13 -11.17
C ALA A 326 35.78 0.88 -12.18
N LEU A 327 35.20 2.07 -12.23
CA LEU A 327 35.54 3.13 -13.17
C LEU A 327 36.92 3.71 -12.83
N PRO A 328 37.93 3.60 -13.70
CA PRO A 328 39.29 4.03 -13.38
C PRO A 328 39.52 5.53 -13.62
N LEU A 329 39.21 6.36 -12.63
CA LEU A 329 39.44 7.81 -12.69
C LEU A 329 40.92 8.16 -12.91
N VAL A 330 41.85 7.36 -12.37
CA VAL A 330 43.29 7.57 -12.56
C VAL A 330 43.73 7.43 -14.03
N ALA A 331 43.02 6.61 -14.83
CA ALA A 331 43.26 6.43 -16.25
C ALA A 331 42.60 7.52 -17.11
N MET A 332 41.82 8.40 -16.48
CA MET A 332 40.96 9.41 -17.10
C MET A 332 41.46 10.85 -16.85
N LYS A 333 42.78 11.09 -16.86
CA LYS A 333 43.36 12.40 -16.51
C LYS A 333 42.86 13.58 -17.34
N HIS A 334 42.45 13.34 -18.58
CA HIS A 334 41.98 14.37 -19.52
C HIS A 334 40.48 14.29 -19.77
N SER A 335 39.79 13.38 -19.08
CA SER A 335 38.38 13.10 -19.30
C SER A 335 37.59 13.18 -18.01
N GLN A 336 36.35 13.64 -18.07
CA GLN A 336 35.47 13.73 -16.90
C GLN A 336 34.25 12.83 -17.07
N ALA A 337 33.89 12.13 -15.99
CA ALA A 337 32.67 11.37 -15.91
C ALA A 337 31.53 12.25 -15.37
N THR A 338 30.44 12.34 -16.13
CA THR A 338 29.27 13.17 -15.82
C THR A 338 28.02 12.31 -15.75
N LEU A 339 27.36 12.33 -14.59
CA LEU A 339 26.12 11.61 -14.33
C LEU A 339 24.93 12.55 -14.55
N ASN A 340 24.16 12.35 -15.60
CA ASN A 340 22.93 13.09 -15.88
C ASN A 340 21.72 12.28 -15.41
N VAL A 341 20.84 12.90 -14.62
CA VAL A 341 19.68 12.23 -14.02
C VAL A 341 18.44 13.12 -14.15
N LYS A 342 17.31 12.50 -14.49
CA LYS A 342 16.00 13.17 -14.52
C LYS A 342 15.16 12.79 -13.32
N LEU A 343 14.66 13.77 -12.57
CA LEU A 343 13.65 13.53 -11.54
C LEU A 343 12.28 13.24 -12.15
N ASN A 344 11.53 12.39 -11.46
CA ASN A 344 10.13 12.18 -11.82
C ASN A 344 9.26 13.35 -11.33
N ASP A 345 8.18 13.64 -12.06
CA ASP A 345 7.20 14.62 -11.59
C ASP A 345 6.51 14.09 -10.34
N LEU A 346 6.15 15.00 -9.44
CA LEU A 346 5.59 14.63 -8.14
C LEU A 346 4.25 13.87 -8.27
N ASN A 347 3.38 14.31 -9.18
CA ASN A 347 2.09 13.66 -9.49
C ASN A 347 2.21 12.19 -9.88
N ASN A 348 3.41 11.78 -10.29
CA ASN A 348 3.68 10.44 -10.77
C ASN A 348 4.09 9.48 -9.65
N ILE A 349 4.49 10.02 -8.49
CA ILE A 349 5.06 9.27 -7.37
C ILE A 349 4.23 9.38 -6.09
N ILE A 350 3.27 10.30 -6.01
CA ILE A 350 2.32 10.46 -4.89
C ILE A 350 0.87 10.40 -5.39
N TYR A 351 -0.04 9.87 -4.56
CA TYR A 351 -1.47 9.92 -4.80
C TYR A 351 -2.27 10.34 -3.57
N PHE A 352 -3.42 10.95 -3.85
CA PHE A 352 -4.37 11.47 -2.87
C PHE A 352 -5.76 10.82 -2.97
N SER A 353 -5.93 9.79 -3.82
CA SER A 353 -7.18 9.03 -3.93
C SER A 353 -6.93 7.53 -3.99
N ASP A 354 -7.71 6.77 -3.23
CA ASP A 354 -7.75 5.31 -3.31
C ASP A 354 -9.21 4.83 -3.45
N PHE A 355 -9.60 4.49 -4.69
CA PHE A 355 -10.98 4.07 -4.98
C PHE A 355 -11.33 2.73 -4.35
N LYS A 356 -10.34 1.91 -3.98
CA LYS A 356 -10.56 0.64 -3.29
C LYS A 356 -10.90 0.86 -1.83
N LYS A 357 -10.15 1.76 -1.17
CA LYS A 357 -10.48 2.18 0.20
C LYS A 357 -11.87 2.80 0.24
N GLU A 358 -12.16 3.72 -0.68
CA GLU A 358 -13.48 4.37 -0.77
C GLU A 358 -14.61 3.36 -1.01
N TYR A 359 -14.43 2.39 -1.92
CA TYR A 359 -15.41 1.33 -2.13
C TYR A 359 -15.68 0.54 -0.83
N ASN A 360 -14.62 0.11 -0.15
CA ASN A 360 -14.72 -0.64 1.10
C ASN A 360 -15.36 0.18 2.22
N ASP A 361 -15.10 1.49 2.28
CA ASP A 361 -15.70 2.38 3.26
C ASP A 361 -17.20 2.55 2.99
N ILE A 362 -17.61 2.69 1.72
CA ILE A 362 -19.03 2.76 1.34
C ILE A 362 -19.79 1.51 1.75
N LEU A 363 -19.19 0.32 1.62
CA LEU A 363 -19.81 -0.96 1.99
C LEU A 363 -20.13 -1.12 3.48
N LYS A 364 -19.62 -0.24 4.35
CA LYS A 364 -19.90 -0.23 5.79
C LYS A 364 -20.99 0.77 6.12
N TYR A 365 -22.04 0.29 6.79
CA TYR A 365 -23.11 1.12 7.33
C TYR A 365 -23.28 0.86 8.83
N GLU A 366 -23.33 1.93 9.61
CA GLU A 366 -23.46 1.87 11.07
C GLU A 366 -24.87 2.27 11.48
N MET A 367 -25.53 1.47 12.33
CA MET A 367 -26.89 1.73 12.76
C MET A 367 -27.07 1.51 14.27
N PRO A 368 -27.61 2.50 15.02
CA PRO A 368 -27.91 2.35 16.43
C PRO A 368 -28.99 1.29 16.70
N TYR A 369 -28.86 0.55 17.81
CA TYR A 369 -29.83 -0.46 18.22
C TYR A 369 -31.28 0.06 18.29
N LYS A 370 -31.48 1.33 18.68
CA LYS A 370 -32.82 1.93 18.86
C LYS A 370 -33.59 2.09 17.54
N GLU A 371 -32.89 2.26 16.42
CA GLU A 371 -33.52 2.53 15.12
C GLU A 371 -34.01 1.25 14.41
N HIS A 372 -33.69 0.08 14.96
CA HIS A 372 -34.05 -1.20 14.37
C HIS A 372 -35.52 -1.57 14.61
N GLN A 373 -36.21 -1.91 13.53
CA GLN A 373 -37.53 -2.55 13.56
C GLN A 373 -37.39 -4.07 13.76
N LEU A 374 -38.39 -4.67 14.39
CA LEU A 374 -38.43 -6.09 14.70
C LEU A 374 -39.09 -6.86 13.55
N ASN A 375 -38.52 -8.00 13.16
CA ASN A 375 -39.23 -8.95 12.32
C ASN A 375 -40.22 -9.81 13.12
N ASN A 376 -41.01 -10.64 12.43
CA ASN A 376 -42.05 -11.49 13.04
C ASN A 376 -41.51 -12.51 14.08
N ASN A 377 -40.20 -12.77 14.10
CA ASN A 377 -39.53 -13.66 15.07
C ASN A 377 -38.77 -12.87 16.16
N GLY A 378 -38.93 -11.54 16.23
CA GLY A 378 -38.25 -10.68 17.21
C GLY A 378 -36.77 -10.41 16.92
N ILE A 379 -36.27 -10.76 15.74
CA ILE A 379 -34.90 -10.49 15.31
C ILE A 379 -34.88 -9.11 14.63
N LYS A 380 -33.90 -8.29 15.00
CA LYS A 380 -33.67 -6.97 14.41
C LYS A 380 -32.87 -7.11 13.11
N SER A 381 -33.37 -6.57 12.00
CA SER A 381 -32.62 -6.53 10.74
C SER A 381 -32.86 -5.26 9.93
N LEU A 382 -31.84 -4.87 9.17
CA LEU A 382 -31.80 -3.65 8.37
C LEU A 382 -32.84 -3.66 7.21
N SER A 383 -33.16 -4.84 6.71
CA SER A 383 -34.16 -5.07 5.66
C SER A 383 -35.59 -4.75 6.09
N TYR A 384 -35.90 -4.88 7.40
CA TYR A 384 -37.20 -4.52 7.94
C TYR A 384 -37.31 -3.02 8.24
N THR A 385 -36.18 -2.36 8.52
CA THR A 385 -36.15 -0.91 8.70
C THR A 385 -36.21 -0.14 7.39
N ASN A 386 -35.64 -0.68 6.32
CA ASN A 386 -35.69 -0.08 5.00
C ASN A 386 -36.00 -1.16 3.94
N ALA A 387 -37.17 -1.04 3.32
CA ALA A 387 -37.67 -1.97 2.30
C ALA A 387 -36.78 -2.04 1.04
N ASN A 388 -35.89 -1.07 0.84
CA ASN A 388 -34.97 -1.01 -0.30
C ASN A 388 -33.66 -1.80 -0.08
N VAL A 389 -33.50 -2.48 1.07
CA VAL A 389 -32.31 -3.27 1.40
C VAL A 389 -32.67 -4.75 1.57
N ASN A 390 -32.01 -5.62 0.80
CA ASN A 390 -32.20 -7.07 0.91
C ASN A 390 -31.17 -7.70 1.87
N GLU A 391 -31.59 -8.68 2.67
CA GLU A 391 -30.68 -9.43 3.56
C GLU A 391 -29.62 -10.23 2.79
N SER A 392 -29.91 -10.60 1.53
CA SER A 392 -28.96 -11.30 0.65
C SER A 392 -27.71 -10.48 0.34
N ASP A 393 -27.81 -9.16 0.43
CA ASP A 393 -26.77 -8.22 0.03
C ASP A 393 -25.78 -7.96 1.18
N ILE A 394 -26.15 -8.36 2.41
CA ILE A 394 -25.31 -8.27 3.60
C ILE A 394 -24.35 -9.46 3.64
N PHE A 395 -23.07 -9.17 3.84
CA PHE A 395 -22.01 -10.17 4.01
C PHE A 395 -21.88 -10.61 5.47
N ASN A 396 -21.73 -9.64 6.38
CA ASN A 396 -21.58 -9.88 7.81
C ASN A 396 -22.11 -8.70 8.63
N VAL A 397 -22.50 -8.94 9.88
CA VAL A 397 -22.95 -7.92 10.83
C VAL A 397 -22.13 -8.01 12.11
N ASP A 398 -21.38 -6.96 12.40
CA ASP A 398 -20.62 -6.84 13.65
C ASP A 398 -21.43 -6.04 14.67
N TYR A 399 -21.33 -6.39 15.96
CA TYR A 399 -22.05 -5.70 17.04
C TYR A 399 -21.08 -5.15 18.08
N MET A 400 -21.14 -3.84 18.31
CA MET A 400 -20.41 -3.17 19.38
C MET A 400 -21.29 -3.12 20.64
N PRO A 401 -21.04 -3.96 21.66
CA PRO A 401 -21.97 -4.14 22.77
C PRO A 401 -22.05 -2.94 23.73
N LYS A 402 -20.98 -2.14 23.82
CA LYS A 402 -20.94 -0.98 24.72
C LYS A 402 -21.72 0.18 24.13
N GLU A 403 -21.56 0.44 22.84
CA GLU A 403 -22.22 1.50 22.09
C GLU A 403 -23.63 1.06 21.62
N ARG A 404 -23.93 -0.23 21.67
CA ARG A 404 -25.12 -0.88 21.07
C ARG A 404 -25.30 -0.48 19.61
N LEU A 405 -24.22 -0.58 18.85
CA LEU A 405 -24.15 -0.22 17.44
C LEU A 405 -23.99 -1.49 16.59
N TYR A 406 -24.78 -1.62 15.53
CA TYR A 406 -24.60 -2.65 14.52
C TYR A 406 -23.84 -2.09 13.33
N ILE A 407 -22.84 -2.81 12.85
CA ILE A 407 -22.06 -2.49 11.66
C ILE A 407 -22.41 -3.53 10.59
N TYR A 408 -23.14 -3.08 9.57
CA TYR A 408 -23.54 -3.88 8.43
C TYR A 408 -22.48 -3.78 7.33
N ASN A 409 -21.85 -4.92 7.01
CA ASN A 409 -20.90 -5.04 5.91
C ASN A 409 -21.62 -5.60 4.68
N PHE A 410 -21.71 -4.82 3.61
CA PHE A 410 -22.36 -5.23 2.36
C PHE A 410 -21.38 -5.96 1.42
N LYS A 411 -21.92 -6.82 0.55
CA LYS A 411 -21.13 -7.53 -0.48
C LYS A 411 -20.73 -6.61 -1.64
N ASN A 412 -21.64 -5.73 -2.06
CA ASN A 412 -21.48 -4.81 -3.17
C ASN A 412 -22.29 -3.52 -2.90
N ILE A 413 -22.04 -2.46 -3.68
CA ILE A 413 -22.80 -1.20 -3.56
C ILE A 413 -24.19 -1.40 -4.17
N THR A 414 -25.24 -1.14 -3.39
CA THR A 414 -26.65 -1.22 -3.83
C THR A 414 -27.32 0.14 -3.75
N LYS A 415 -28.46 0.32 -4.45
CA LYS A 415 -29.23 1.57 -4.40
C LYS A 415 -29.64 1.92 -2.97
N GLY A 416 -30.22 0.96 -2.25
CA GLY A 416 -30.66 1.15 -0.87
C GLY A 416 -29.51 1.52 0.10
N LEU A 417 -28.30 1.01 -0.12
CA LEU A 417 -27.13 1.40 0.67
C LEU A 417 -26.76 2.88 0.47
N LEU A 418 -26.77 3.36 -0.78
CA LEU A 418 -26.46 4.76 -1.07
C LEU A 418 -27.53 5.71 -0.52
N GLU A 419 -28.81 5.34 -0.62
CA GLU A 419 -29.92 6.09 -0.02
C GLU A 419 -29.79 6.20 1.50
N LEU A 420 -29.38 5.12 2.17
CA LEU A 420 -29.18 5.12 3.62
C LEU A 420 -27.96 5.93 4.06
N LYS A 421 -26.87 5.84 3.30
CA LYS A 421 -25.59 6.42 3.71
C LYS A 421 -25.47 7.92 3.40
N PHE A 422 -26.16 8.40 2.38
CA PHE A 422 -26.01 9.75 1.86
C PHE A 422 -27.36 10.44 1.70
N GLU A 423 -27.77 11.20 2.71
CA GLU A 423 -29.05 11.95 2.73
C GLU A 423 -29.17 12.97 1.58
N ASN A 424 -28.05 13.44 1.04
CA ASN A 424 -27.99 14.44 -0.04
C ASN A 424 -28.14 13.83 -1.45
N LEU A 425 -28.17 12.49 -1.59
CA LEU A 425 -28.39 11.82 -2.88
C LEU A 425 -29.88 11.69 -3.14
N THR A 426 -30.38 12.28 -4.23
CA THR A 426 -31.75 12.06 -4.68
C THR A 426 -31.88 10.72 -5.41
N SER A 427 -33.08 10.16 -5.44
CA SER A 427 -33.35 8.92 -6.21
C SER A 427 -32.97 9.04 -7.70
N SER A 428 -33.15 10.24 -8.28
CA SER A 428 -32.71 10.54 -9.65
C SER A 428 -31.18 10.45 -9.82
N ASP A 429 -30.42 10.91 -8.83
CA ASP A 429 -28.97 10.92 -8.85
C ASP A 429 -28.42 9.49 -8.76
N ILE A 430 -29.07 8.64 -7.96
CA ILE A 430 -28.75 7.21 -7.84
C ILE A 430 -29.13 6.46 -9.12
N ASP A 431 -30.28 6.74 -9.72
CA ASP A 431 -30.67 6.11 -10.98
C ASP A 431 -29.70 6.45 -12.11
N ILE A 432 -29.23 7.69 -12.21
CA ILE A 432 -28.19 8.10 -13.18
C ILE A 432 -26.92 7.26 -13.01
N LEU A 433 -26.50 6.97 -11.77
CA LEU A 433 -25.34 6.13 -11.49
C LEU A 433 -25.55 4.69 -11.99
N PHE A 434 -26.65 4.06 -11.59
CA PHE A 434 -26.89 2.65 -11.89
C PHE A 434 -27.25 2.42 -13.36
N THR A 435 -28.00 3.31 -14.00
CA THR A 435 -28.34 3.20 -15.43
C THR A 435 -27.10 3.30 -16.32
N ASN A 436 -26.11 4.11 -15.95
CA ASN A 436 -24.91 4.31 -16.76
C ASN A 436 -23.80 3.30 -16.47
N TYR A 437 -23.72 2.74 -15.26
CA TYR A 437 -22.56 1.95 -14.82
C TYR A 437 -22.86 0.56 -14.27
N SER A 438 -24.13 0.19 -14.00
CA SER A 438 -24.48 -1.14 -13.52
C SER A 438 -24.96 -2.04 -14.64
N SER A 439 -24.31 -3.20 -14.82
CA SER A 439 -24.71 -4.21 -15.81
C SER A 439 -26.07 -4.83 -15.50
N ASN A 440 -26.41 -4.97 -14.20
CA ASN A 440 -27.65 -5.56 -13.71
C ASN A 440 -28.69 -4.52 -13.27
N GLY A 441 -28.36 -3.22 -13.37
CA GLY A 441 -29.20 -2.09 -12.95
C GLY A 441 -29.47 -1.95 -11.44
N SER A 442 -29.02 -2.90 -10.61
CA SER A 442 -29.36 -2.98 -9.18
C SER A 442 -28.15 -3.02 -8.24
N ILE A 443 -26.99 -3.46 -8.74
CA ILE A 443 -25.76 -3.65 -7.94
C ILE A 443 -24.57 -3.07 -8.71
N LEU A 444 -23.67 -2.39 -8.00
CA LEU A 444 -22.38 -1.94 -8.51
C LEU A 444 -21.26 -2.80 -7.91
N THR A 445 -20.66 -3.60 -8.77
CA THR A 445 -19.43 -4.34 -8.46
C THR A 445 -18.24 -3.39 -8.32
N TYR A 446 -17.16 -3.86 -7.70
CA TYR A 446 -15.92 -3.08 -7.58
C TYR A 446 -15.39 -2.56 -8.92
N ASN A 447 -15.48 -3.36 -10.00
CA ASN A 447 -15.01 -2.97 -11.32
C ASN A 447 -15.88 -1.85 -11.94
N GLU A 448 -17.19 -1.95 -11.79
CA GLU A 448 -18.13 -0.92 -12.24
C GLU A 448 -17.96 0.38 -11.45
N TRP A 449 -17.68 0.27 -10.15
CA TRP A 449 -17.33 1.42 -9.32
C TRP A 449 -16.07 2.12 -9.80
N ILE A 450 -15.00 1.38 -10.09
CA ILE A 450 -13.78 1.95 -10.67
C ILE A 450 -14.10 2.66 -11.99
N ASN A 451 -14.88 2.04 -12.88
CA ASN A 451 -15.28 2.63 -14.15
C ASN A 451 -16.03 3.97 -13.96
N PHE A 452 -17.01 4.01 -13.05
CA PHE A 452 -17.71 5.24 -12.67
C PHE A 452 -16.75 6.34 -12.21
N ARG A 453 -15.86 6.01 -11.28
CA ARG A 453 -14.93 6.97 -10.66
C ARG A 453 -13.94 7.54 -11.64
N ILE A 454 -13.43 6.71 -12.54
CA ILE A 454 -12.56 7.14 -13.63
C ILE A 454 -13.28 8.12 -14.56
N ASN A 455 -14.49 7.78 -14.98
CA ASN A 455 -15.23 8.60 -15.92
C ASN A 455 -15.65 9.92 -15.27
N SER A 456 -16.00 9.90 -13.98
CA SER A 456 -16.43 11.11 -13.28
C SER A 456 -15.42 12.27 -13.33
N ILE A 457 -14.12 11.96 -13.27
CA ILE A 457 -13.03 12.93 -13.34
C ILE A 457 -12.98 13.58 -14.74
N ASN A 458 -13.27 12.81 -15.78
CA ASN A 458 -13.11 13.20 -17.18
C ASN A 458 -14.40 13.63 -17.87
N THR A 459 -15.57 13.42 -17.25
CA THR A 459 -16.85 13.75 -17.89
C THR A 459 -17.07 15.26 -17.98
N SER A 460 -17.73 15.70 -19.04
CA SER A 460 -18.33 17.05 -19.13
C SER A 460 -19.75 17.11 -18.54
N SER A 461 -20.28 15.97 -18.06
CA SER A 461 -21.64 15.88 -17.51
C SER A 461 -21.68 16.41 -16.08
N ASP A 462 -22.39 17.52 -15.89
CA ASP A 462 -22.59 18.13 -14.57
C ASP A 462 -23.35 17.20 -13.61
N ALA A 463 -24.22 16.32 -14.15
CA ALA A 463 -24.98 15.36 -13.34
C ALA A 463 -24.07 14.30 -12.69
N ILE A 464 -23.13 13.70 -13.45
CA ILE A 464 -22.21 12.70 -12.93
C ILE A 464 -21.24 13.32 -11.91
N LYS A 465 -20.77 14.56 -12.18
CA LYS A 465 -19.96 15.32 -11.23
C LYS A 465 -20.69 15.59 -9.92
N LYS A 466 -21.96 15.97 -9.99
CA LYS A 466 -22.82 16.19 -8.82
C LYS A 466 -22.97 14.92 -7.98
N VAL A 467 -23.26 13.78 -8.62
CA VAL A 467 -23.35 12.47 -7.94
C VAL A 467 -22.04 12.14 -7.21
N CYS A 468 -20.90 12.33 -7.88
CA CYS A 468 -19.59 12.04 -7.30
C CYS A 468 -19.25 12.91 -6.09
N LYS A 469 -19.52 14.22 -6.19
CA LYS A 469 -19.32 15.16 -5.09
C LYS A 469 -20.15 14.78 -3.87
N ASN A 470 -21.42 14.40 -4.08
CA ASN A 470 -22.33 14.03 -3.01
C ASN A 470 -21.97 12.70 -2.32
N ILE A 471 -21.28 11.78 -3.02
CA ILE A 471 -20.78 10.52 -2.43
C ILE A 471 -19.45 10.74 -1.68
N ASN A 472 -18.62 11.69 -2.11
CA ASN A 472 -17.26 11.92 -1.59
C ASN A 472 -17.19 12.90 -0.39
N LEU A 473 -18.17 12.89 0.52
CA LEU A 473 -18.31 13.87 1.61
C LEU A 473 -17.08 14.02 2.54
N TYR A 474 -16.11 13.11 2.49
CA TYR A 474 -14.95 13.08 3.39
C TYR A 474 -13.58 12.87 2.73
N GLN A 475 -13.51 12.58 1.43
CA GLN A 475 -12.22 12.31 0.77
C GLN A 475 -11.91 13.45 -0.20
N SER A 476 -10.87 14.19 0.18
CA SER A 476 -10.41 15.49 -0.29
C SER A 476 -10.14 15.72 -1.80
N PRO A 477 -9.77 14.74 -2.65
CA PRO A 477 -9.16 15.08 -3.94
C PRO A 477 -10.12 15.62 -5.02
N HIS A 478 -11.43 15.68 -4.76
CA HIS A 478 -12.41 16.18 -5.75
C HIS A 478 -12.75 17.66 -5.62
N PHE A 479 -12.42 18.25 -4.47
CA PHE A 479 -12.76 19.63 -4.16
C PHE A 479 -11.64 20.62 -4.53
N GLU A 480 -10.41 20.13 -4.74
CA GLU A 480 -9.23 20.92 -5.05
C GLU A 480 -8.40 20.26 -6.17
N ASP A 481 -7.67 21.07 -6.95
CA ASP A 481 -6.76 20.54 -7.98
C ASP A 481 -5.57 19.82 -7.31
N LEU A 482 -5.40 18.53 -7.60
CA LEU A 482 -4.29 17.69 -7.13
C LEU A 482 -2.92 18.33 -7.37
N ASN A 483 -2.77 19.10 -8.45
CA ASN A 483 -1.54 19.82 -8.76
C ASN A 483 -1.22 20.90 -7.71
N LYS A 484 -2.23 21.55 -7.12
CA LYS A 484 -2.03 22.53 -6.05
C LYS A 484 -1.57 21.87 -4.77
N LEU A 485 -2.14 20.72 -4.41
CA LEU A 485 -1.74 19.94 -3.23
C LEU A 485 -0.30 19.44 -3.38
N ALA A 486 0.04 18.88 -4.56
CA ALA A 486 1.39 18.48 -4.89
C ALA A 486 2.38 19.65 -4.82
N GLY A 487 1.99 20.84 -5.31
CA GLY A 487 2.82 22.04 -5.27
C GLY A 487 3.18 22.56 -3.87
N LYS A 488 2.52 22.07 -2.81
CA LYS A 488 2.86 22.41 -1.41
C LYS A 488 3.97 21.52 -0.82
N ILE A 489 4.31 20.42 -1.48
CA ILE A 489 5.38 19.52 -1.04
C ILE A 489 6.73 20.23 -1.19
N ALA A 490 7.56 20.15 -0.15
CA ALA A 490 8.89 20.72 -0.16
C ALA A 490 9.75 20.13 -1.29
N LYS A 491 10.73 20.91 -1.75
CA LYS A 491 11.68 20.45 -2.77
C LYS A 491 12.41 19.17 -2.32
N PRO A 492 12.76 18.28 -3.26
CA PRO A 492 13.42 17.04 -2.92
C PRO A 492 14.82 17.31 -2.36
N LYS A 493 15.10 16.77 -1.17
CA LYS A 493 16.45 16.80 -0.59
C LYS A 493 17.21 15.56 -1.03
N ILE A 494 18.11 15.75 -1.98
CA ILE A 494 18.87 14.67 -2.61
C ILE A 494 20.35 14.85 -2.28
N LYS A 495 21.00 13.77 -1.91
CA LYS A 495 22.45 13.67 -1.75
C LYS A 495 22.97 12.52 -2.60
N PHE A 496 24.13 12.72 -3.23
CA PHE A 496 24.77 11.68 -4.00
C PHE A 496 26.01 11.18 -3.27
N TYR A 497 26.12 9.86 -3.14
CA TYR A 497 27.26 9.20 -2.51
C TYR A 497 27.92 8.26 -3.50
N THR A 498 29.26 8.26 -3.49
CA THR A 498 30.04 7.29 -4.26
C THR A 498 31.22 6.77 -3.45
N GLU A 499 31.53 5.50 -3.64
CA GLU A 499 32.65 4.80 -3.02
C GLU A 499 33.89 4.94 -3.90
N TYR A 500 34.89 5.66 -3.39
CA TYR A 500 36.21 5.80 -3.98
C TYR A 500 37.13 4.71 -3.47
N ILE A 501 37.93 4.13 -4.37
CA ILE A 501 38.98 3.17 -4.05
C ILE A 501 40.33 3.85 -4.25
N TYR A 502 41.20 3.70 -3.26
CA TYR A 502 42.57 4.19 -3.25
C TYR A 502 43.51 3.01 -3.43
N LEU A 503 44.34 3.06 -4.46
CA LEU A 503 45.28 2.01 -4.80
C LEU A 503 46.66 2.35 -4.25
N ASP A 504 47.44 1.31 -3.94
CA ASP A 504 48.87 1.48 -3.67
C ASP A 504 49.60 2.08 -4.90
N GLU A 505 50.69 2.81 -4.66
CA GLU A 505 51.35 3.62 -5.69
C GLU A 505 51.73 2.79 -6.93
N ILE A 506 52.26 1.59 -6.72
CA ILE A 506 52.69 0.70 -7.81
C ILE A 506 51.51 0.31 -8.71
N GLU A 507 50.37 -0.01 -8.11
CA GLU A 507 49.18 -0.40 -8.87
C GLU A 507 48.55 0.81 -9.56
N ARG A 508 48.46 1.94 -8.84
CA ARG A 508 48.02 3.22 -9.38
C ARG A 508 48.82 3.63 -10.63
N PHE A 509 50.15 3.51 -10.60
CA PHE A 509 51.00 3.79 -11.76
C PHE A 509 50.71 2.86 -12.94
N LYS A 510 50.45 1.57 -12.69
CA LYS A 510 50.07 0.61 -13.74
C LYS A 510 48.75 0.97 -14.39
N PHE A 511 47.73 1.31 -13.60
CA PHE A 511 46.43 1.77 -14.12
C PHE A 511 46.54 3.06 -14.94
N ALA A 512 47.44 3.97 -14.56
CA ALA A 512 47.63 5.24 -15.26
C ALA A 512 48.42 5.13 -16.57
N GLN A 513 49.32 4.14 -16.69
CA GLN A 513 50.21 4.00 -17.85
C GLN A 513 49.71 2.99 -18.88
N ASN A 514 49.06 1.92 -18.43
CA ASN A 514 48.61 0.87 -19.33
C ASN A 514 47.27 1.23 -19.98
N ASP A 515 47.09 0.75 -21.20
CA ASP A 515 45.80 0.79 -21.87
C ASP A 515 44.87 -0.24 -21.21
N LEU A 516 43.71 0.21 -20.73
CA LEU A 516 42.73 -0.62 -20.02
C LEU A 516 41.53 -0.93 -20.92
N GLU A 517 41.12 -2.19 -20.91
CA GLU A 517 39.94 -2.67 -21.66
C GLU A 517 38.97 -3.36 -20.71
N TYR A 518 37.73 -2.88 -20.68
CA TYR A 518 36.65 -3.45 -19.89
C TYR A 518 35.56 -4.02 -20.80
N VAL A 519 35.19 -5.27 -20.54
CA VAL A 519 33.98 -5.86 -21.11
C VAL A 519 32.80 -5.43 -20.23
N ILE A 520 31.94 -4.59 -20.79
CA ILE A 520 30.80 -4.00 -20.08
C ILE A 520 29.47 -4.50 -20.63
N ASN A 521 28.45 -4.49 -19.78
CA ASN A 521 27.10 -4.93 -20.10
C ASN A 521 26.16 -3.73 -20.17
N LEU A 522 25.77 -3.34 -21.38
CA LEU A 522 24.92 -2.18 -21.63
C LEU A 522 23.47 -2.58 -21.90
N PRO A 523 22.50 -2.07 -21.14
CA PRO A 523 21.09 -2.24 -21.43
C PRO A 523 20.68 -1.38 -22.64
N ASN A 524 19.75 -1.90 -23.43
CA ASN A 524 19.08 -1.18 -24.50
C ASN A 524 17.58 -1.48 -24.41
N GLN A 525 16.77 -0.44 -24.25
CA GLN A 525 15.31 -0.54 -24.09
C GLN A 525 14.62 -0.04 -25.36
N ILE A 526 13.72 -0.86 -25.88
CA ILE A 526 12.86 -0.58 -27.03
C ILE A 526 11.41 -0.69 -26.56
N THR A 527 10.60 0.33 -26.86
CA THR A 527 9.19 0.39 -26.47
C THR A 527 8.31 0.46 -27.69
N THR A 528 7.32 -0.43 -27.79
CA THR A 528 6.37 -0.47 -28.91
C THR A 528 4.95 -0.59 -28.39
N ASP A 529 4.02 0.10 -29.03
CA ASP A 529 2.60 0.07 -28.70
C ASP A 529 1.88 -1.06 -29.45
N ILE A 530 1.08 -1.86 -28.74
CA ILE A 530 0.38 -3.03 -29.30
C ILE A 530 -0.98 -2.67 -29.92
N GLY A 531 -1.74 -1.78 -29.28
CA GLY A 531 -3.12 -1.46 -29.63
C GLY A 531 -4.15 -2.52 -29.20
N ASN A 532 -5.37 -2.41 -29.72
CA ASN A 532 -6.49 -3.31 -29.43
C ASN A 532 -6.52 -4.50 -30.40
N THR A 533 -5.60 -5.45 -30.23
CA THR A 533 -5.57 -6.69 -31.02
C THR A 533 -5.23 -7.90 -30.16
N ASP A 534 -5.78 -9.07 -30.49
CA ASP A 534 -5.47 -10.34 -29.83
C ASP A 534 -4.14 -10.95 -30.30
N TYR A 535 -3.66 -10.50 -31.47
CA TYR A 535 -2.38 -10.85 -32.06
C TYR A 535 -1.60 -9.58 -32.39
N PHE A 536 -0.33 -9.55 -32.01
CA PHE A 536 0.59 -8.45 -32.32
C PHE A 536 1.91 -8.99 -32.85
N SER A 537 2.45 -8.35 -33.88
CA SER A 537 3.78 -8.68 -34.39
C SER A 537 4.57 -7.43 -34.74
N THR A 538 5.84 -7.40 -34.34
CA THR A 538 6.73 -6.29 -34.61
C THR A 538 8.17 -6.76 -34.80
N ASP A 539 8.91 -6.06 -35.66
CA ASP A 539 10.33 -6.30 -35.84
C ASP A 539 11.12 -5.52 -34.78
N ILE A 540 12.13 -6.18 -34.18
CA ILE A 540 13.02 -5.53 -33.21
C ILE A 540 14.34 -5.17 -33.88
N ASP A 541 14.74 -3.91 -33.75
CA ASP A 541 16.07 -3.48 -34.18
C ASP A 541 17.12 -3.68 -33.07
N ILE A 542 17.74 -4.86 -33.05
CA ILE A 542 18.86 -5.19 -32.17
C ILE A 542 20.13 -5.34 -33.00
N LEU A 543 21.17 -4.58 -32.64
CA LEU A 543 22.40 -4.47 -33.41
C LEU A 543 23.68 -4.81 -32.62
N LYS A 544 23.57 -5.32 -31.38
CA LYS A 544 24.73 -5.63 -30.51
C LYS A 544 24.74 -7.09 -30.03
N PRO A 545 25.93 -7.67 -29.71
CA PRO A 545 26.03 -9.00 -29.12
C PRO A 545 25.26 -9.07 -27.80
N THR A 546 24.13 -9.76 -27.80
CA THR A 546 23.18 -9.74 -26.69
C THR A 546 23.35 -10.98 -25.84
N LYS A 547 23.43 -10.77 -24.52
CA LYS A 547 23.63 -11.85 -23.54
C LYS A 547 22.29 -12.42 -23.03
N ASP A 548 21.26 -11.58 -22.97
CA ASP A 548 19.92 -11.89 -22.50
C ASP A 548 18.94 -10.76 -22.86
N ALA A 549 17.65 -11.05 -22.74
CA ALA A 549 16.57 -10.11 -22.96
C ALA A 549 15.42 -10.25 -21.95
N PHE A 550 14.79 -9.13 -21.62
CA PHE A 550 13.59 -9.00 -20.83
C PHE A 550 12.45 -8.48 -21.72
N PHE A 551 11.24 -8.96 -21.48
CA PHE A 551 10.03 -8.46 -22.11
C PHE A 551 9.03 -8.14 -21.01
N ALA A 552 8.37 -7.00 -21.07
CA ALA A 552 7.30 -6.65 -20.16
C ALA A 552 6.14 -6.07 -20.96
N LEU A 553 4.91 -6.44 -20.59
CA LEU A 553 3.71 -5.79 -21.11
C LEU A 553 3.08 -4.93 -20.04
N ILE A 554 2.86 -3.66 -20.38
CA ILE A 554 2.45 -2.64 -19.43
C ILE A 554 1.25 -1.89 -20.02
N PRO A 555 0.04 -2.05 -19.46
CA PRO A 555 -1.13 -1.29 -19.88
C PRO A 555 -0.91 0.24 -19.73
N LYS A 556 -1.02 0.97 -20.84
CA LYS A 556 -1.04 2.45 -20.88
C LYS A 556 -2.45 2.96 -20.58
N VAL A 557 -2.77 3.15 -19.31
CA VAL A 557 -4.01 3.81 -18.88
C VAL A 557 -3.75 5.31 -18.75
N ASN A 558 -4.05 6.05 -19.81
CA ASN A 558 -4.04 7.50 -19.80
C ASN A 558 -5.32 8.04 -19.16
N LYS A 559 -5.26 8.50 -17.91
CA LYS A 559 -6.41 9.18 -17.31
C LYS A 559 -6.44 10.68 -17.46
N ASN A 560 -5.30 11.38 -17.50
CA ASN A 560 -5.33 12.85 -17.35
C ASN A 560 -4.48 13.66 -18.35
N GLY A 561 -4.08 13.12 -19.52
CA GLY A 561 -3.31 13.92 -20.48
C GLY A 561 -1.97 14.48 -19.93
N LEU A 562 -1.43 13.87 -18.87
CA LEU A 562 -0.12 14.18 -18.30
C LEU A 562 0.70 12.90 -18.18
N SER A 563 1.64 12.78 -19.13
CA SER A 563 2.76 11.84 -19.23
C SER A 563 2.55 10.47 -19.88
N LYS A 564 3.62 10.04 -20.57
CA LYS A 564 3.76 8.92 -21.52
C LYS A 564 3.97 7.55 -20.86
N TYR A 565 3.96 7.48 -19.53
CA TYR A 565 4.33 6.29 -18.75
C TYR A 565 3.38 6.09 -17.58
N SER A 566 2.19 5.54 -17.79
CA SER A 566 1.22 5.31 -16.71
C SER A 566 1.58 4.10 -15.80
N TYR A 567 2.79 4.08 -15.25
CA TYR A 567 3.00 3.85 -13.81
C TYR A 567 2.82 5.14 -13.00
N LYS A 568 2.75 6.28 -13.71
CA LYS A 568 2.89 7.63 -13.19
C LYS A 568 1.55 8.35 -12.95
N ASN A 569 0.51 7.61 -12.57
CA ASN A 569 -0.59 8.22 -11.83
C ASN A 569 -1.14 7.18 -10.83
N PRO A 570 -0.61 7.16 -9.61
CA PRO A 570 -0.96 6.14 -8.63
C PRO A 570 -2.34 6.36 -8.00
N SER A 571 -3.00 7.46 -8.33
CA SER A 571 -4.32 7.84 -7.84
C SER A 571 -5.47 6.90 -8.22
N VAL A 572 -5.25 5.91 -9.10
CA VAL A 572 -6.34 5.02 -9.52
C VAL A 572 -5.98 3.52 -9.58
N ILE A 573 -4.71 3.12 -9.45
CA ILE A 573 -4.28 1.82 -10.01
C ILE A 573 -3.55 0.91 -9.01
N ASN A 574 -3.44 1.25 -7.73
CA ASN A 574 -2.77 0.37 -6.74
C ASN A 574 -3.50 -0.97 -6.42
N LYS A 575 -4.49 -1.36 -7.23
CA LYS A 575 -5.05 -2.72 -7.43
C LYS A 575 -6.17 -2.66 -8.48
N CYS A 576 -5.88 -2.15 -9.68
CA CYS A 576 -6.82 -2.40 -10.78
C CYS A 576 -6.76 -3.88 -11.15
N TYR A 577 -7.93 -4.52 -11.23
CA TYR A 577 -8.13 -5.91 -11.67
C TYR A 577 -7.32 -6.28 -12.93
N TYR A 578 -7.09 -5.33 -13.85
CA TYR A 578 -6.29 -5.48 -15.07
C TYR A 578 -4.81 -5.81 -14.83
N MET A 579 -4.23 -5.37 -13.70
CA MET A 579 -2.82 -5.63 -13.38
C MET A 579 -2.61 -7.00 -12.71
N ASP A 580 -3.64 -7.51 -12.02
CA ASP A 580 -3.64 -8.85 -11.39
C ASP A 580 -3.96 -9.98 -12.40
N GLN A 581 -4.40 -9.63 -13.61
CA GLN A 581 -4.70 -10.58 -14.67
C GLN A 581 -3.48 -10.89 -15.53
N LYS A 582 -3.35 -12.15 -15.95
CA LYS A 582 -2.34 -12.55 -16.96
C LYS A 582 -2.72 -11.91 -18.30
N ILE A 583 -1.85 -11.06 -18.84
CA ILE A 583 -2.11 -10.30 -20.09
C ILE A 583 -1.76 -11.14 -21.32
N ILE A 584 -0.57 -11.74 -21.31
CA ILE A 584 -0.07 -12.56 -22.43
C ILE A 584 -0.77 -13.91 -22.40
N LYS A 585 -0.98 -14.51 -23.56
CA LYS A 585 -1.35 -15.92 -23.79
C LYS A 585 -0.18 -16.74 -24.34
N GLY A 586 0.63 -16.13 -25.21
CA GLY A 586 1.87 -16.72 -25.72
C GLY A 586 2.79 -15.68 -26.33
N LEU A 587 4.10 -15.96 -26.31
CA LEU A 587 5.14 -15.10 -26.87
C LEU A 587 6.04 -15.95 -27.75
N LYS A 588 6.32 -15.46 -28.95
CA LYS A 588 7.16 -16.15 -29.92
C LYS A 588 8.19 -15.18 -30.48
N PHE A 589 9.45 -15.59 -30.45
CA PHE A 589 10.58 -14.84 -30.98
C PHE A 589 11.15 -15.60 -32.17
N THR A 590 11.03 -15.02 -33.36
CA THR A 590 11.52 -15.62 -34.60
C THR A 590 12.68 -14.82 -35.17
N VAL A 591 13.59 -15.55 -35.80
CA VAL A 591 14.75 -15.01 -36.49
C VAL A 591 14.86 -15.71 -37.83
N GLN A 592 14.81 -14.95 -38.93
CA GLN A 592 14.80 -15.51 -40.30
C GLN A 592 13.75 -16.62 -40.45
N ASP A 593 12.55 -16.38 -39.92
CA ASP A 593 11.42 -17.33 -39.90
C ASP A 593 11.64 -18.62 -39.09
N MET A 594 12.80 -18.80 -38.44
CA MET A 594 13.01 -19.87 -37.47
C MET A 594 12.55 -19.43 -36.08
N ASN A 595 11.79 -20.29 -35.40
CA ASN A 595 11.37 -20.06 -34.02
C ASN A 595 12.56 -20.32 -33.09
N ILE A 596 13.14 -19.25 -32.54
CA ILE A 596 14.13 -19.40 -31.46
C ILE A 596 13.38 -19.71 -30.16
N ILE A 597 12.23 -19.05 -29.96
CA ILE A 597 11.42 -19.18 -28.75
C ILE A 597 9.97 -19.24 -29.18
N ASP A 598 9.24 -20.21 -28.64
CA ASP A 598 7.80 -20.36 -28.81
C ASP A 598 7.21 -20.76 -27.45
N PHE A 599 6.73 -19.77 -26.72
CA PHE A 599 6.27 -19.91 -25.36
C PHE A 599 4.75 -19.80 -25.26
N LYS A 600 4.13 -20.73 -24.52
CA LYS A 600 2.70 -20.71 -24.18
C LYS A 600 2.52 -20.64 -22.66
N ILE A 601 1.58 -19.81 -22.20
CA ILE A 601 1.35 -19.63 -20.77
C ILE A 601 0.73 -20.86 -20.13
N GLY A 602 1.39 -21.36 -19.08
CA GLY A 602 1.15 -22.66 -18.45
C GLY A 602 2.36 -23.60 -18.53
N GLU A 603 3.30 -23.34 -19.44
CA GLU A 603 4.59 -24.05 -19.47
C GLU A 603 5.54 -23.40 -18.45
N ASN A 604 6.06 -24.19 -17.51
CA ASN A 604 6.94 -23.76 -16.40
C ASN A 604 8.33 -23.25 -16.85
N PHE A 605 8.45 -22.68 -18.05
CA PHE A 605 9.72 -22.27 -18.65
C PHE A 605 10.52 -21.29 -17.76
N TYR A 606 9.81 -20.40 -17.04
CA TYR A 606 10.38 -19.47 -16.06
C TYR A 606 11.13 -20.14 -14.92
N MET A 607 10.61 -21.26 -14.42
CA MET A 607 11.24 -22.02 -13.32
C MET A 607 12.48 -22.78 -13.77
N PHE A 608 12.62 -23.10 -15.05
CA PHE A 608 13.71 -23.94 -15.56
C PHE A 608 14.93 -23.15 -16.05
N ALA A 609 14.76 -21.88 -16.44
CA ALA A 609 15.84 -21.06 -16.99
C ALA A 609 16.67 -20.30 -15.93
N ASN A 610 16.11 -20.02 -14.74
CA ASN A 610 16.79 -19.27 -13.69
C ASN A 610 17.22 -20.16 -12.51
N LYS A 611 18.43 -19.92 -12.00
CA LYS A 611 19.00 -20.62 -10.85
C LYS A 611 18.12 -20.38 -9.61
N HIS A 612 17.76 -21.44 -8.88
CA HIS A 612 16.90 -21.43 -7.66
C HIS A 612 17.29 -20.45 -6.53
N SER A 613 18.41 -19.72 -6.63
CA SER A 613 18.95 -18.85 -5.58
C SER A 613 18.57 -17.36 -5.70
N ARG A 614 17.97 -16.95 -6.81
CA ARG A 614 17.56 -15.55 -7.07
C ARG A 614 16.04 -15.46 -7.07
N LEU A 615 15.49 -14.25 -6.93
CA LEU A 615 14.04 -14.08 -6.94
C LEU A 615 13.44 -14.68 -8.21
N ASN A 616 12.71 -15.79 -8.03
CA ASN A 616 11.92 -16.46 -9.07
C ASN A 616 10.55 -15.78 -9.28
N ALA A 617 10.34 -14.61 -8.69
CA ALA A 617 9.14 -13.82 -8.88
C ALA A 617 9.33 -12.99 -10.16
N SER A 618 8.81 -13.47 -11.27
CA SER A 618 8.48 -12.58 -12.39
C SER A 618 7.65 -11.45 -11.79
N ALA A 619 8.08 -10.19 -11.93
CA ALA A 619 7.14 -9.09 -11.79
C ALA A 619 5.95 -9.41 -12.73
N ASP A 620 4.72 -9.25 -12.27
CA ASP A 620 3.53 -9.68 -13.02
C ASP A 620 3.61 -9.13 -14.46
N ASN A 621 3.53 -10.03 -15.45
CA ASN A 621 3.68 -9.74 -16.89
C ASN A 621 5.10 -9.38 -17.40
N SER A 622 6.16 -9.73 -16.67
CA SER A 622 7.55 -9.70 -17.16
C SER A 622 8.09 -11.10 -17.51
N TYR A 623 8.93 -11.14 -18.54
CA TYR A 623 9.42 -12.34 -19.21
C TYR A 623 10.93 -12.21 -19.39
N TYR A 624 11.67 -13.31 -19.22
CA TYR A 624 13.13 -13.31 -19.17
C TYR A 624 13.69 -14.42 -20.05
N ILE A 625 14.65 -14.06 -20.90
CA ILE A 625 15.23 -14.93 -21.91
C ILE A 625 16.76 -14.85 -21.82
N PRO A 626 17.42 -15.88 -21.27
CA PRO A 626 18.87 -15.96 -21.29
C PRO A 626 19.36 -16.52 -22.63
N PHE A 627 20.31 -15.82 -23.26
CA PHE A 627 21.10 -16.38 -24.38
C PHE A 627 22.48 -16.87 -23.91
N SER A 628 22.72 -16.81 -22.61
CA SER A 628 23.98 -17.12 -21.95
C SER A 628 23.74 -18.08 -20.78
N LEU A 629 24.73 -18.92 -20.47
CA LEU A 629 24.63 -19.91 -19.37
C LEU A 629 24.56 -19.26 -17.97
N TYR A 630 25.32 -18.19 -17.76
CA TYR A 630 25.46 -17.46 -16.51
C TYR A 630 25.29 -15.95 -16.75
N PRO A 631 24.07 -15.48 -17.09
CA PRO A 631 23.81 -14.10 -17.54
C PRO A 631 24.16 -13.01 -16.50
N GLU A 632 24.28 -13.43 -15.26
CA GLU A 632 24.47 -12.56 -14.10
C GLU A 632 25.92 -12.49 -13.62
N GLU A 633 26.78 -13.38 -14.11
CA GLU A 633 28.20 -13.26 -13.88
C GLU A 633 28.78 -12.21 -14.82
N ALA A 634 29.85 -11.53 -14.39
CA ALA A 634 30.54 -10.57 -15.24
C ALA A 634 31.28 -11.27 -16.40
N GLN A 635 31.68 -12.52 -16.20
CA GLN A 635 32.36 -13.32 -17.20
C GLN A 635 31.38 -13.75 -18.31
N PRO A 636 31.69 -13.49 -19.59
CA PRO A 636 30.85 -13.93 -20.69
C PRO A 636 30.75 -15.45 -20.77
N SER A 637 29.52 -15.97 -20.86
CA SER A 637 29.22 -17.40 -20.94
C SER A 637 28.27 -17.76 -22.08
N GLY A 638 28.31 -16.98 -23.17
CA GLY A 638 27.41 -17.08 -24.32
C GLY A 638 26.83 -15.72 -24.72
N ASN A 639 26.57 -15.54 -26.00
CA ASN A 639 25.83 -14.40 -26.56
C ASN A 639 25.25 -14.78 -27.92
N VAL A 640 24.30 -13.98 -28.40
CA VAL A 640 23.81 -14.02 -29.78
C VAL A 640 24.21 -12.72 -30.47
N ASN A 641 24.94 -12.83 -31.58
CA ASN A 641 25.34 -11.66 -32.37
C ASN A 641 24.21 -11.21 -33.29
N PHE A 642 23.31 -10.40 -32.75
CA PHE A 642 22.17 -9.86 -33.48
C PHE A 642 22.54 -8.86 -34.59
N SER A 643 23.75 -8.30 -34.58
CA SER A 643 24.26 -7.42 -35.66
C SER A 643 24.40 -8.14 -37.01
N MET A 644 24.66 -9.45 -37.00
CA MET A 644 24.85 -10.25 -38.23
C MET A 644 23.56 -10.86 -38.76
N ILE A 645 22.49 -10.82 -37.98
CA ILE A 645 21.27 -11.59 -38.22
C ILE A 645 20.15 -10.63 -38.62
N LYS A 646 19.45 -10.90 -39.71
CA LYS A 646 18.28 -10.11 -40.16
C LYS A 646 16.96 -10.81 -39.85
N GLY A 647 15.84 -10.08 -39.91
CA GLY A 647 14.50 -10.64 -39.75
C GLY A 647 14.21 -11.11 -38.32
N LYS A 648 14.40 -10.22 -37.34
CA LYS A 648 14.13 -10.48 -35.91
C LYS A 648 12.73 -9.99 -35.60
N ASN A 649 11.82 -10.89 -35.27
CA ASN A 649 10.42 -10.57 -35.08
C ASN A 649 9.90 -11.12 -33.75
N ILE A 650 9.11 -10.32 -33.06
CA ILE A 650 8.30 -10.73 -31.91
C ILE A 650 6.88 -10.93 -32.37
N GLN A 651 6.25 -12.00 -31.90
CA GLN A 651 4.82 -12.25 -32.01
C GLN A 651 4.25 -12.47 -30.61
N ILE A 652 3.17 -11.78 -30.27
CA ILE A 652 2.50 -11.84 -28.98
C ILE A 652 1.04 -12.18 -29.21
N ASN A 653 0.55 -13.17 -28.49
CA ASN A 653 -0.86 -13.49 -28.36
C ASN A 653 -1.33 -12.99 -27.00
N LEU A 654 -2.44 -12.26 -26.96
CA LEU A 654 -3.06 -11.75 -25.73
C LEU A 654 -4.33 -12.52 -25.37
N TYR A 655 -4.75 -12.46 -24.11
CA TYR A 655 -6.06 -13.01 -23.71
C TYR A 655 -7.20 -12.13 -24.23
N LYS A 656 -8.18 -12.75 -24.89
CA LYS A 656 -9.38 -12.04 -25.40
C LYS A 656 -10.21 -11.43 -24.28
N GLU A 657 -10.37 -12.15 -23.17
CA GLU A 657 -11.08 -11.67 -21.96
C GLU A 657 -10.45 -10.38 -21.42
N PHE A 658 -9.11 -10.32 -21.38
CA PHE A 658 -8.38 -9.13 -20.95
C PHE A 658 -8.60 -7.96 -21.93
N ILE A 659 -8.49 -8.21 -23.24
CA ILE A 659 -8.70 -7.18 -24.26
C ILE A 659 -10.12 -6.62 -24.21
N GLU A 660 -11.13 -7.49 -24.15
CA GLU A 660 -12.52 -7.09 -24.09
C GLU A 660 -12.80 -6.27 -22.84
N THR A 661 -12.28 -6.69 -21.69
CA THR A 661 -12.46 -5.94 -20.44
C THR A 661 -11.68 -4.62 -20.42
N TYR A 662 -10.47 -4.58 -20.98
CA TYR A 662 -9.59 -3.40 -20.97
C TYR A 662 -10.06 -2.37 -22.00
N PHE A 663 -10.17 -2.76 -23.29
CA PHE A 663 -10.48 -1.85 -24.40
C PHE A 663 -11.97 -1.54 -24.58
N ASN A 664 -12.89 -2.43 -24.17
CA ASN A 664 -14.33 -2.12 -24.26
C ASN A 664 -14.87 -1.38 -23.03
N SER A 665 -14.03 -1.16 -22.01
CA SER A 665 -14.39 -0.26 -20.92
C SER A 665 -14.53 1.17 -21.47
N ASP A 666 -15.57 1.92 -21.03
CA ASP A 666 -15.77 3.32 -21.42
C ASP A 666 -14.68 4.27 -20.90
N ILE A 667 -13.64 3.72 -20.26
CA ILE A 667 -12.47 4.41 -19.74
C ILE A 667 -11.62 4.90 -20.91
N ASN A 668 -11.89 6.08 -21.47
CA ASN A 668 -10.99 6.73 -22.43
C ASN A 668 -10.63 5.86 -23.66
N LYS A 669 -11.65 5.35 -24.38
CA LYS A 669 -11.53 4.47 -25.56
C LYS A 669 -10.47 4.89 -26.61
N ASN A 670 -10.14 6.18 -26.69
CA ASN A 670 -9.19 6.72 -27.66
C ASN A 670 -7.73 6.81 -27.17
N LEU A 671 -7.46 6.56 -25.89
CA LEU A 671 -6.14 6.77 -25.27
C LEU A 671 -5.60 5.54 -24.52
N GLN A 672 -6.37 4.45 -24.49
CA GLN A 672 -5.93 3.16 -23.96
C GLN A 672 -4.96 2.49 -24.93
N ASN A 673 -3.85 2.00 -24.41
CA ASN A 673 -2.92 1.18 -25.16
C ASN A 673 -2.24 0.16 -24.25
N ILE A 674 -1.43 -0.74 -24.82
CA ILE A 674 -0.53 -1.64 -24.08
C ILE A 674 0.87 -1.43 -24.63
N GLU A 675 1.81 -1.11 -23.76
CA GLU A 675 3.23 -0.99 -24.09
C GLU A 675 3.90 -2.36 -24.01
N LEU A 676 4.60 -2.73 -25.07
CA LEU A 676 5.64 -3.74 -25.04
C LEU A 676 6.97 -3.06 -24.75
N ILE A 677 7.55 -3.37 -23.60
CA ILE A 677 8.92 -3.02 -23.25
C ILE A 677 9.80 -4.23 -23.52
N PHE A 678 10.72 -4.08 -24.47
CA PHE A 678 11.78 -5.03 -24.74
C PHE A 678 13.10 -4.46 -24.25
N ILE A 679 13.82 -5.18 -23.40
CA ILE A 679 15.12 -4.74 -22.89
C ILE A 679 16.16 -5.81 -23.12
N ASN A 680 17.20 -5.52 -23.91
CA ASN A 680 18.31 -6.44 -24.09
C ASN A 680 19.57 -5.92 -23.42
N ARG A 681 20.33 -6.79 -22.75
CA ARG A 681 21.68 -6.43 -22.28
C ARG A 681 22.70 -6.94 -23.27
N SER A 682 23.58 -6.05 -23.70
CA SER A 682 24.57 -6.32 -24.74
C SER A 682 25.99 -6.12 -24.23
N TYR A 683 26.90 -6.95 -24.74
CA TYR A 683 28.32 -6.77 -24.48
C TYR A 683 28.86 -5.62 -25.31
N ASN A 684 29.69 -4.79 -24.69
CA ASN A 684 30.50 -3.79 -25.36
C ASN A 684 31.89 -3.74 -24.74
N LEU A 685 32.83 -3.10 -25.43
CA LEU A 685 34.18 -2.84 -24.93
C LEU A 685 34.34 -1.35 -24.65
N LEU A 686 34.76 -1.04 -23.43
CA LEU A 686 35.12 0.30 -22.98
C LEU A 686 36.64 0.35 -22.83
N LYS A 687 37.27 1.28 -23.55
CA LYS A 687 38.71 1.41 -23.60
C LYS A 687 39.16 2.71 -22.95
N PHE A 688 40.18 2.64 -22.11
CA PHE A 688 40.87 3.80 -21.54
C PHE A 688 42.30 3.84 -22.05
N GLU A 689 42.61 4.84 -22.88
CA GLU A 689 43.95 5.05 -23.44
C GLU A 689 44.31 6.52 -23.38
N LYS A 690 45.58 6.82 -23.11
CA LYS A 690 46.14 8.19 -23.15
C LYS A 690 45.31 9.23 -22.36
N GLY A 691 44.71 8.81 -21.25
CA GLY A 691 43.94 9.71 -20.38
C GLY A 691 42.49 9.93 -20.80
N LYS A 692 41.95 9.18 -21.78
CA LYS A 692 40.56 9.27 -22.26
C LYS A 692 39.87 7.90 -22.25
N GLY A 693 38.59 7.90 -21.87
CA GLY A 693 37.73 6.72 -21.93
C GLY A 693 36.68 6.82 -23.04
N GLY A 694 36.41 5.73 -23.74
CA GLY A 694 35.37 5.70 -24.77
C GLY A 694 34.95 4.29 -25.19
N LEU A 695 33.74 4.18 -25.74
CA LEU A 695 33.23 2.93 -26.31
C LEU A 695 33.93 2.62 -27.64
N ILE A 696 34.24 1.34 -27.87
CA ILE A 696 34.80 0.88 -29.14
C ILE A 696 33.70 0.72 -30.21
N PHE A 697 32.53 0.21 -29.82
CA PHE A 697 31.41 -0.04 -30.72
C PHE A 697 30.22 0.86 -30.36
N TYR A 698 29.83 1.72 -31.30
CA TYR A 698 28.67 2.63 -31.16
C TYR A 698 27.40 1.98 -31.66
#